data_AF-A0AAE0B413-F1
#
_entry.id   AF-A0AAE0B413-F1
#
_cell.length_a   1.000
_cell.length_b   1.000
_cell.length_c   1.000
_cell.angle_alpha   90.00
_cell.angle_beta   90.00
_cell.angle_gamma   90.00
#
_symmetry.space_group_name_H-M   'P 1'
#
loop_
_entity.id
_entity.type
_entity.pdbx_description
1 polymer ?
#
loop_
_entity_poly.entity_id
_entity_poly.type
_entity_poly.pdbx_seq_one_letter_code
_entity_poly.pdbx_strand_id
1 'polypeptide(L)'
;MLEIKQLSFPADSPLLSVIAAAKLADIPITTDTSGAAPTLIFSNGLKLRGAYVLLRYIARVTNLYGQNAYESGQVDEWLEYAPTFLSGSEFETASNYVDKYLEKRTFLVGDCLSIADIEIWSALVGTGQRWESLRKSKKYHNLARWFNSISAEYSDSLNEITATYVGKRGLGKPVAPKSKEQQGVNNPSKGANGDVFEKGKTGSHPFQLDLPDAEIGKVCLRFAPEPSGYLHIGHSKAALLNQYFAQRYQGQLIVRFDDTNPAKESNEFVDNLLKDIETLGIKYEAVTYTSDYFPDLMEMAETMIRQGKAYVDDTPREQMQKERMDGIESKCRNNSVEENMKLWKEMIVGSERGLECCLRGKLDMQDPNKSLRDPVYYRCNPLPHHRIGYKYKIYPTYDFACPFVDAREGISHALRSSEYHDRNAQYYRIQEDMGMRKVHIYEFSRLNMVYTLLSKRKLLWFVQNGKVDGWDDPRFPTVQGIVRRGLKVEALIQFILEQGASKNLNLMEWDKLWTINKKIIDPVCPRHTAVIEERRVLVTLTNGPDEPFVRIIPRHKKYEGAGEKATTFTKRIWLDHDDAKSASEDEEVTLMDWGNAIVKEISKDQDGNVTQLTGVLHLEGSVKTTKLKLTWLPETSELVNLTLVGFDYLITKKKLEEGEDFIDVLNPCTRFETAALGDSNMRNLKRGEVLQLERKGYFICDVPFTRPSKPIVLFAIPDGRQQAVSK
;
A
#
# COMPACT_ATOMS: atom_id res chain seq x y z
N MET A 1 -9.02 -2.42 -46.58
CA MET A 1 -9.32 -2.40 -45.13
C MET A 1 -9.77 -3.80 -44.76
N LEU A 2 -9.26 -4.40 -43.67
CA LEU A 2 -9.73 -5.72 -43.26
C LEU A 2 -11.14 -5.57 -42.68
N GLU A 3 -12.11 -6.30 -43.21
CA GLU A 3 -13.49 -6.24 -42.74
C GLU A 3 -13.60 -6.89 -41.36
N ILE A 4 -14.17 -6.15 -40.41
CA ILE A 4 -14.41 -6.62 -39.05
C ILE A 4 -15.65 -7.51 -39.08
N LYS A 5 -15.50 -8.77 -38.66
CA LYS A 5 -16.61 -9.71 -38.55
C LYS A 5 -17.43 -9.48 -37.29
N GLN A 6 -16.76 -9.38 -36.13
CA GLN A 6 -17.40 -9.11 -34.85
C GLN A 6 -16.40 -8.69 -33.76
N LEU A 7 -16.89 -7.99 -32.75
CA LEU A 7 -16.25 -7.84 -31.44
C LEU A 7 -16.76 -8.95 -30.52
N SER A 8 -15.84 -9.76 -29.98
CA SER A 8 -16.13 -10.80 -28.99
C SER A 8 -15.59 -10.37 -27.62
N PHE A 9 -16.39 -10.46 -26.56
CA PHE A 9 -15.95 -10.05 -25.21
C PHE A 9 -16.60 -10.90 -24.10
N PRO A 10 -15.96 -11.03 -22.92
CA PRO A 10 -16.48 -11.87 -21.84
C PRO A 10 -17.61 -11.15 -21.09
N ALA A 11 -18.68 -11.89 -20.74
CA ALA A 11 -19.85 -11.32 -20.06
C ALA A 11 -19.53 -10.74 -18.66
N ASP A 12 -18.54 -11.31 -17.96
CA ASP A 12 -18.21 -10.96 -16.58
C ASP A 12 -17.31 -9.70 -16.45
N SER A 13 -16.73 -9.22 -17.55
CA SER A 13 -15.85 -8.05 -17.58
C SER A 13 -16.04 -7.23 -18.87
N PRO A 14 -17.19 -6.56 -19.03
CA PRO A 14 -17.45 -5.72 -20.20
C PRO A 14 -16.54 -4.48 -20.18
N LEU A 15 -15.76 -4.28 -21.24
CA LEU A 15 -15.05 -3.02 -21.47
C LEU A 15 -16.00 -2.03 -22.13
N LEU A 16 -16.68 -1.21 -21.32
CA LEU A 16 -17.74 -0.30 -21.76
C LEU A 16 -17.32 0.60 -22.93
N SER A 17 -16.10 1.13 -22.92
CA SER A 17 -15.61 2.00 -23.99
C SER A 17 -15.41 1.29 -25.32
N VAL A 18 -14.89 0.06 -25.31
CA VAL A 18 -14.73 -0.75 -26.53
C VAL A 18 -16.08 -1.15 -27.10
N ILE A 19 -17.03 -1.52 -26.22
CA ILE A 19 -18.40 -1.88 -26.61
C ILE A 19 -19.12 -0.65 -27.19
N ALA A 20 -18.99 0.51 -26.55
CA ALA A 20 -19.54 1.78 -27.02
C ALA A 20 -18.97 2.20 -28.37
N ALA A 21 -17.65 2.15 -28.53
CA ALA A 21 -17.00 2.45 -29.80
C ALA A 21 -17.42 1.47 -30.91
N ALA A 22 -17.51 0.16 -30.61
CA ALA A 22 -17.94 -0.84 -31.57
C ALA A 22 -19.40 -0.62 -32.00
N LYS A 23 -20.28 -0.27 -31.07
CA LYS A 23 -21.69 -0.04 -31.37
C LYS A 23 -21.91 1.24 -32.18
N LEU A 24 -21.22 2.32 -31.84
CA LEU A 24 -21.21 3.56 -32.63
C LEU A 24 -20.62 3.38 -34.03
N ALA A 25 -19.82 2.32 -34.21
CA ALA A 25 -19.21 1.93 -35.47
C ALA A 25 -20.01 0.86 -36.25
N ASP A 26 -21.22 0.50 -35.78
CA ASP A 26 -22.06 -0.58 -36.35
C ASP A 26 -21.33 -1.94 -36.46
N ILE A 27 -20.37 -2.21 -35.57
CA ILE A 27 -19.64 -3.48 -35.52
C ILE A 27 -20.48 -4.51 -34.75
N PRO A 28 -20.77 -5.70 -35.31
CA PRO A 28 -21.49 -6.76 -34.60
C PRO A 28 -20.78 -7.17 -33.30
N ILE A 29 -21.53 -7.34 -32.21
CA ILE A 29 -20.98 -7.65 -30.90
C ILE A 29 -21.54 -8.99 -30.39
N THR A 30 -20.66 -9.87 -29.92
CA THR A 30 -21.00 -11.21 -29.41
C THR A 30 -20.41 -11.41 -28.01
N THR A 31 -21.20 -11.94 -27.08
CA THR A 31 -20.74 -12.33 -25.74
C THR A 31 -20.11 -13.72 -25.77
N ASP A 32 -18.92 -13.84 -25.21
CA ASP A 32 -18.16 -15.10 -25.11
C ASP A 32 -18.21 -15.65 -23.68
N THR A 33 -18.69 -16.89 -23.51
CA THR A 33 -18.77 -17.57 -22.21
C THR A 33 -17.46 -18.25 -21.82
N SER A 34 -16.41 -18.21 -22.66
CA SER A 34 -15.12 -18.87 -22.42
C SER A 34 -14.11 -18.07 -21.58
N GLY A 35 -14.46 -16.84 -21.17
CA GLY A 35 -13.60 -15.99 -20.33
C GLY A 35 -12.40 -15.35 -21.05
N ALA A 36 -12.35 -15.41 -22.38
CA ALA A 36 -11.28 -14.80 -23.17
C ALA A 36 -11.34 -13.25 -23.15
N ALA A 37 -10.17 -12.60 -23.20
CA ALA A 37 -10.07 -11.14 -23.28
C ALA A 37 -10.78 -10.57 -24.53
N PRO A 38 -11.29 -9.32 -24.49
CA PRO A 38 -11.94 -8.68 -25.62
C PRO A 38 -11.10 -8.76 -26.90
N THR A 39 -11.73 -9.22 -27.98
CA THR A 39 -11.08 -9.59 -29.24
C THR A 39 -11.91 -9.11 -30.43
N LEU A 40 -11.31 -8.31 -31.33
CA LEU A 40 -11.86 -8.07 -32.67
C LEU A 40 -11.47 -9.23 -33.58
N ILE A 41 -12.45 -9.82 -34.26
CA ILE A 41 -12.27 -10.92 -35.20
C ILE A 41 -12.56 -10.39 -36.60
N PHE A 42 -11.64 -10.62 -37.54
CA PHE A 42 -11.78 -10.22 -38.94
C PHE A 42 -12.39 -11.33 -39.79
N SER A 43 -12.97 -10.97 -40.95
CA SER A 43 -13.57 -11.93 -41.89
C SER A 43 -12.60 -13.03 -42.36
N ASN A 44 -11.29 -12.75 -42.35
CA ASN A 44 -10.22 -13.69 -42.71
C ASN A 44 -9.67 -14.52 -41.53
N GLY A 45 -10.26 -14.42 -40.33
CA GLY A 45 -9.85 -15.18 -39.15
C GLY A 45 -8.74 -14.55 -38.30
N LEU A 46 -8.14 -13.43 -38.73
CA LEU A 46 -7.21 -12.67 -37.88
C LEU A 46 -7.91 -12.13 -36.64
N LYS A 47 -7.12 -11.87 -35.59
CA LYS A 47 -7.62 -11.41 -34.29
C LYS A 47 -6.76 -10.27 -33.75
N LEU A 48 -7.39 -9.22 -33.21
CA LEU A 48 -6.75 -8.18 -32.40
C LEU A 48 -7.27 -8.23 -30.96
N ARG A 49 -6.41 -7.91 -29.99
CA ARG A 49 -6.73 -7.97 -28.55
C ARG A 49 -6.19 -6.76 -27.80
N GLY A 50 -6.83 -6.41 -26.69
CA GLY A 50 -6.40 -5.36 -25.75
C GLY A 50 -7.17 -4.05 -25.92
N ALA A 51 -7.71 -3.50 -24.83
CA ALA A 51 -8.65 -2.38 -24.80
C ALA A 51 -8.27 -1.21 -25.75
N TYR A 52 -7.10 -0.60 -25.55
CA TYR A 52 -6.65 0.54 -26.36
C TYR A 52 -6.26 0.15 -27.79
N VAL A 53 -5.83 -1.09 -28.02
CA VAL A 53 -5.58 -1.59 -29.38
C VAL A 53 -6.88 -1.66 -30.16
N LEU A 54 -7.94 -2.18 -29.52
CA LEU A 54 -9.28 -2.25 -30.11
C LEU A 54 -9.86 -0.85 -30.34
N LEU A 55 -9.81 0.04 -29.35
CA LEU A 55 -10.28 1.43 -29.48
C LEU A 55 -9.60 2.15 -30.62
N ARG A 56 -8.26 2.13 -30.67
CA ARG A 56 -7.49 2.76 -31.76
C ARG A 56 -7.78 2.14 -33.11
N TYR A 57 -7.98 0.82 -33.18
CA TYR A 57 -8.32 0.16 -34.43
C TYR A 57 -9.70 0.62 -34.92
N ILE A 58 -10.71 0.55 -34.06
CA ILE A 58 -12.08 1.02 -34.35
C ILE A 58 -12.04 2.47 -34.80
N ALA A 59 -11.34 3.33 -34.06
CA ALA A 59 -11.25 4.76 -34.37
C ALA A 59 -10.66 5.05 -35.75
N ARG A 60 -9.64 4.30 -36.17
CA ARG A 60 -9.00 4.47 -37.48
C ARG A 60 -9.90 4.04 -38.63
N VAL A 61 -10.76 3.03 -38.41
CA VAL A 61 -11.69 2.56 -39.46
C VAL A 61 -12.99 3.34 -39.48
N THR A 62 -13.30 4.13 -38.44
CA THR A 62 -14.55 4.89 -38.28
C THR A 62 -14.37 6.41 -38.20
N ASN A 63 -13.16 6.90 -38.47
CA ASN A 63 -12.81 8.32 -38.43
C ASN A 63 -13.01 9.00 -37.05
N LEU A 64 -12.94 8.24 -35.95
CA LEU A 64 -13.04 8.74 -34.56
C LEU A 64 -11.66 9.01 -33.92
N TYR A 65 -10.58 9.01 -34.71
CA TYR A 65 -9.19 9.16 -34.25
C TYR A 65 -8.61 10.56 -34.50
N GLY A 66 -9.48 11.56 -34.69
CA GLY A 66 -9.09 12.92 -35.09
C GLY A 66 -8.89 13.06 -36.60
N GLN A 67 -8.97 14.29 -37.10
CA GLN A 67 -8.88 14.61 -38.53
C GLN A 67 -7.44 14.84 -39.02
N ASN A 68 -6.50 15.07 -38.10
CA ASN A 68 -5.10 15.33 -38.39
C ASN A 68 -4.19 14.74 -37.31
N ALA A 69 -2.89 14.71 -37.57
CA ALA A 69 -1.91 14.10 -36.67
C ALA A 69 -1.87 14.74 -35.27
N TYR A 70 -2.18 16.04 -35.17
CA TYR A 70 -2.25 16.73 -33.88
C TYR A 70 -3.44 16.22 -33.06
N GLU A 71 -4.63 16.17 -33.65
CA GLU A 71 -5.83 15.64 -33.01
C GLU A 71 -5.67 14.15 -32.65
N SER A 72 -5.06 13.34 -33.52
CA SER A 72 -4.75 11.94 -33.18
C SER A 72 -3.83 11.83 -31.96
N GLY A 73 -2.87 12.75 -31.81
CA GLY A 73 -2.02 12.84 -30.62
C GLY A 73 -2.81 13.21 -29.36
N GLN A 74 -3.75 14.16 -29.46
CA GLN A 74 -4.63 14.52 -28.35
C GLN A 74 -5.57 13.36 -27.96
N VAL A 75 -6.05 12.58 -28.93
CA VAL A 75 -6.81 11.37 -28.63
C VAL A 75 -5.98 10.40 -27.80
N ASP A 76 -4.72 10.15 -28.17
CA ASP A 76 -3.84 9.26 -27.41
C ASP A 76 -3.56 9.80 -26.00
N GLU A 77 -3.37 11.11 -25.83
CA GLU A 77 -3.22 11.77 -24.52
C GLU A 77 -4.44 11.51 -23.62
N TRP A 78 -5.66 11.67 -24.15
CA TRP A 78 -6.88 11.42 -23.40
C TRP A 78 -7.09 9.94 -23.05
N LEU A 79 -6.70 9.02 -23.94
CA LEU A 79 -6.73 7.58 -23.62
C LEU A 79 -5.75 7.22 -22.50
N GLU A 80 -4.59 7.87 -22.45
CA GLU A 80 -3.63 7.71 -21.34
C GLU A 80 -4.15 8.34 -20.04
N TYR A 81 -4.93 9.41 -20.15
CA TYR A 81 -5.50 10.13 -19.01
C TYR A 81 -6.71 9.42 -18.38
N ALA A 82 -7.57 8.80 -19.19
CA ALA A 82 -8.86 8.26 -18.74
C ALA A 82 -8.82 7.31 -17.52
N PRO A 83 -7.80 6.45 -17.32
CA PRO A 83 -7.69 5.63 -16.11
C PRO A 83 -7.68 6.40 -14.79
N THR A 84 -7.34 7.69 -14.79
CA THR A 84 -7.38 8.54 -13.58
C THR A 84 -8.79 8.66 -12.99
N PHE A 85 -9.85 8.53 -13.81
CA PHE A 85 -11.24 8.46 -13.33
C PHE A 85 -11.57 7.16 -12.61
N LEU A 86 -10.81 6.09 -12.83
CA LEU A 86 -10.99 4.82 -12.12
C LEU A 86 -10.23 4.80 -10.78
N SER A 87 -9.33 5.76 -10.55
CA SER A 87 -8.62 5.95 -9.28
C SER A 87 -9.48 6.72 -8.28
N GLY A 88 -9.82 6.07 -7.17
CA GLY A 88 -10.74 6.59 -6.16
C GLY A 88 -10.36 7.98 -5.61
N SER A 89 -9.07 8.20 -5.36
CA SER A 89 -8.52 9.45 -4.81
C SER A 89 -8.37 10.56 -5.85
N GLU A 90 -8.19 10.21 -7.12
CA GLU A 90 -7.91 11.19 -8.20
C GLU A 90 -9.16 11.62 -8.96
N PHE A 91 -10.28 10.90 -8.84
CA PHE A 91 -11.51 11.17 -9.57
C PHE A 91 -11.99 12.63 -9.48
N GLU A 92 -11.94 13.26 -8.30
CA GLU A 92 -12.38 14.66 -8.17
C GLU A 92 -11.40 15.63 -8.83
N THR A 93 -10.11 15.35 -8.75
CA THR A 93 -9.05 16.11 -9.43
C THR A 93 -9.18 15.97 -10.94
N ALA A 94 -9.42 14.76 -11.42
CA ALA A 94 -9.66 14.46 -12.82
C ALA A 94 -10.94 15.13 -13.33
N SER A 95 -12.04 15.02 -12.56
CA SER A 95 -13.30 15.70 -12.86
C SER A 95 -13.11 17.22 -12.94
N ASN A 96 -12.35 17.82 -12.02
CA ASN A 96 -12.06 19.25 -12.03
C ASN A 96 -11.18 19.67 -13.22
N TYR A 97 -10.18 18.85 -13.57
CA TYR A 97 -9.32 19.11 -14.72
C TYR A 97 -10.13 19.09 -16.03
N VAL A 98 -10.93 18.04 -16.23
CA VAL A 98 -11.74 17.90 -17.45
C VAL A 98 -12.86 18.94 -17.50
N ASP A 99 -13.48 19.28 -16.36
CA ASP A 99 -14.48 20.36 -16.30
C ASP A 99 -13.90 21.71 -16.75
N LYS A 100 -12.68 22.04 -16.32
CA LYS A 100 -11.98 23.24 -16.80
C LYS A 100 -11.60 23.13 -18.27
N TYR A 101 -11.13 21.95 -18.70
CA TYR A 101 -10.78 21.72 -20.10
C TYR A 101 -11.98 21.92 -21.05
N LEU A 102 -13.16 21.51 -20.61
CA LEU A 102 -14.42 21.59 -21.37
C LEU A 102 -15.09 22.97 -21.30
N GLU A 103 -14.55 23.94 -20.56
CA GLU A 103 -15.16 25.28 -20.43
C GLU A 103 -15.50 25.91 -21.79
N LYS A 104 -14.58 25.78 -22.76
CA LYS A 104 -14.70 26.36 -24.11
C LYS A 104 -14.81 25.32 -25.24
N ARG A 105 -15.12 24.07 -24.91
CA ARG A 105 -15.08 22.96 -25.87
C ARG A 105 -16.36 22.14 -25.85
N THR A 106 -16.77 21.70 -27.04
CA THR A 106 -17.92 20.80 -27.23
C THR A 106 -17.49 19.33 -27.17
N PHE A 107 -16.29 19.01 -27.65
CA PHE A 107 -15.67 17.68 -27.60
C PHE A 107 -14.28 17.76 -26.97
N LEU A 108 -13.74 16.62 -26.53
CA LEU A 108 -12.39 16.57 -25.97
C LEU A 108 -11.29 16.80 -27.01
N VAL A 109 -11.55 16.42 -28.26
CA VAL A 109 -10.62 16.60 -29.39
C VAL A 109 -11.37 17.12 -30.61
N GLY A 110 -10.84 18.20 -31.19
CA GLY A 110 -11.43 18.82 -32.39
C GLY A 110 -12.88 19.28 -32.18
N ASP A 111 -13.65 19.26 -33.27
CA ASP A 111 -15.04 19.73 -33.33
C ASP A 111 -16.05 18.60 -33.56
N CYS A 112 -15.64 17.35 -33.41
CA CYS A 112 -16.50 16.16 -33.60
C CYS A 112 -16.23 15.07 -32.55
N LEU A 113 -17.16 14.13 -32.41
CA LEU A 113 -16.99 12.99 -31.50
C LEU A 113 -15.72 12.21 -31.82
N SER A 114 -14.93 11.91 -30.78
CA SER A 114 -13.74 11.08 -30.86
C SER A 114 -13.79 9.91 -29.88
N ILE A 115 -12.89 8.94 -30.03
CA ILE A 115 -12.77 7.89 -29.01
C ILE A 115 -12.28 8.40 -27.65
N ALA A 116 -11.68 9.60 -27.58
CA ALA A 116 -11.38 10.24 -26.30
C ALA A 116 -12.68 10.55 -25.53
N ASP A 117 -13.70 11.06 -26.23
CA ASP A 117 -15.01 11.35 -25.64
C ASP A 117 -15.68 10.06 -25.15
N ILE A 118 -15.63 9.00 -25.95
CA ILE A 118 -16.22 7.69 -25.61
C ILE A 118 -15.52 7.09 -24.38
N GLU A 119 -14.20 7.16 -24.30
CA GLU A 119 -13.43 6.61 -23.18
C GLU A 119 -13.72 7.36 -21.87
N ILE A 120 -13.67 8.70 -21.88
CA ILE A 120 -13.94 9.51 -20.68
C ILE A 120 -15.41 9.36 -20.26
N TRP A 121 -16.35 9.31 -21.21
CA TRP A 121 -17.76 9.08 -20.92
C TRP A 121 -17.95 7.71 -20.26
N SER A 122 -17.32 6.67 -20.80
CA SER A 122 -17.39 5.31 -20.26
C SER A 122 -16.76 5.20 -18.87
N ALA A 123 -15.65 5.92 -18.63
CA ALA A 123 -15.02 5.96 -17.33
C ALA A 123 -15.94 6.60 -16.26
N LEU A 124 -16.62 7.69 -16.60
CA LEU A 124 -17.61 8.34 -15.72
C LEU A 124 -18.80 7.43 -15.44
N VAL A 125 -19.38 6.80 -16.47
CA VAL A 125 -20.47 5.82 -16.32
C VAL A 125 -20.03 4.66 -15.42
N GLY A 126 -18.80 4.17 -15.60
CA GLY A 126 -18.22 3.09 -14.81
C GLY A 126 -18.13 3.38 -13.31
N THR A 127 -18.10 4.65 -12.90
CA THR A 127 -18.11 5.05 -11.48
C THR A 127 -19.51 5.05 -10.84
N GLY A 128 -20.57 4.82 -11.62
CA GLY A 128 -21.93 4.61 -11.16
C GLY A 128 -22.49 5.78 -10.34
N GLN A 129 -22.96 5.49 -9.11
CA GLN A 129 -23.64 6.47 -8.25
C GLN A 129 -22.75 7.68 -7.89
N ARG A 130 -21.41 7.51 -7.91
CA ARG A 130 -20.47 8.59 -7.64
C ARG A 130 -20.60 9.71 -8.67
N TRP A 131 -20.53 9.37 -9.96
CA TRP A 131 -20.73 10.34 -11.03
C TRP A 131 -22.16 10.88 -11.04
N GLU A 132 -23.17 10.03 -10.84
CA GLU A 132 -24.57 10.48 -10.82
C GLU A 132 -24.86 11.55 -9.75
N SER A 133 -24.29 11.40 -8.56
CA SER A 133 -24.39 12.39 -7.50
C SER A 133 -23.74 13.72 -7.89
N LEU A 134 -22.54 13.67 -8.47
CA LEU A 134 -21.76 14.85 -8.85
C LEU A 134 -22.30 15.54 -10.10
N ARG A 135 -22.84 14.78 -11.05
CA ARG A 135 -23.56 15.28 -12.22
C ARG A 135 -24.76 16.13 -11.82
N LYS A 136 -25.42 15.80 -10.71
CA LYS A 136 -26.57 16.54 -10.15
C LYS A 136 -26.19 17.70 -9.23
N SER A 137 -24.97 17.70 -8.66
CA SER A 137 -24.56 18.67 -7.63
C SER A 137 -24.13 20.04 -8.16
N LYS A 138 -24.16 20.27 -9.49
CA LYS A 138 -23.66 21.48 -10.18
C LYS A 138 -22.17 21.79 -9.95
N LYS A 139 -21.40 20.92 -9.27
CA LYS A 139 -19.97 21.14 -8.97
C LYS A 139 -19.10 21.19 -10.23
N TYR A 140 -19.41 20.34 -11.22
CA TYR A 140 -18.68 20.25 -12.50
C TYR A 140 -19.65 20.55 -13.66
N HIS A 141 -19.97 21.83 -13.83
CA HIS A 141 -21.01 22.25 -14.76
C HIS A 141 -20.70 21.90 -16.22
N ASN A 142 -19.46 22.12 -16.67
CA ASN A 142 -19.05 21.89 -18.05
C ASN A 142 -18.95 20.40 -18.35
N LEU A 143 -18.41 19.62 -17.40
CA LEU A 143 -18.33 18.17 -17.50
C LEU A 143 -19.73 17.54 -17.53
N ALA A 144 -20.64 17.99 -16.66
CA ALA A 144 -22.02 17.52 -16.66
C ALA A 144 -22.76 17.91 -17.95
N ARG A 145 -22.56 19.14 -18.46
CA ARG A 145 -23.09 19.60 -19.75
C ARG A 145 -22.63 18.70 -20.89
N TRP A 146 -21.32 18.50 -21.02
CA TRP A 146 -20.71 17.65 -22.04
C TRP A 146 -21.23 16.22 -21.95
N PHE A 147 -21.20 15.61 -20.76
CA PHE A 147 -21.67 14.25 -20.54
C PHE A 147 -23.13 14.06 -20.98
N ASN A 148 -24.00 15.01 -20.60
CA ASN A 148 -25.41 14.96 -20.97
C ASN A 148 -25.61 15.18 -22.48
N SER A 149 -24.80 16.02 -23.11
CA SER A 149 -24.82 16.22 -24.57
C SER A 149 -24.49 14.93 -25.31
N ILE A 150 -23.37 14.28 -24.97
CA ILE A 150 -22.97 12.99 -25.55
C ILE A 150 -24.04 11.92 -25.32
N SER A 151 -24.61 11.85 -24.11
CA SER A 151 -25.65 10.86 -23.78
C SER A 151 -26.95 11.09 -24.53
N ALA A 152 -27.29 12.35 -24.86
CA ALA A 152 -28.50 12.70 -25.58
C ALA A 152 -28.35 12.50 -27.10
N GLU A 153 -27.21 12.90 -27.67
CA GLU A 153 -26.95 12.81 -29.10
C GLU A 153 -26.76 11.36 -29.57
N TYR A 154 -26.17 10.51 -28.72
CA TYR A 154 -25.88 9.10 -29.02
C TYR A 154 -26.75 8.13 -28.20
N SER A 155 -27.96 8.56 -27.82
CA SER A 155 -28.86 7.86 -26.90
C SER A 155 -29.16 6.42 -27.30
N ASP A 156 -29.36 6.16 -28.59
CA ASP A 156 -29.78 4.85 -29.11
C ASP A 156 -28.69 3.78 -28.90
N SER A 157 -27.43 4.19 -29.03
CA SER A 157 -26.28 3.30 -28.82
C SER A 157 -25.89 3.20 -27.33
N LEU A 158 -25.82 4.33 -26.63
CA LEU A 158 -25.25 4.41 -25.27
C LEU A 158 -26.23 4.00 -24.15
N ASN A 159 -27.53 4.25 -24.31
CA ASN A 159 -28.51 3.86 -23.28
C ASN A 159 -28.69 2.34 -23.21
N GLU A 160 -28.66 1.65 -24.35
CA GLU A 160 -28.73 0.18 -24.37
C GLU A 160 -27.49 -0.45 -23.71
N ILE A 161 -26.30 0.13 -23.91
CA ILE A 161 -25.07 -0.34 -23.26
C ILE A 161 -25.16 -0.13 -21.75
N THR A 162 -25.64 1.04 -21.32
CA THR A 162 -25.81 1.35 -19.90
C THR A 162 -26.85 0.43 -19.26
N ALA A 163 -27.99 0.18 -19.91
CA ALA A 163 -29.02 -0.73 -19.41
C ALA A 163 -28.53 -2.19 -19.35
N THR A 164 -27.78 -2.64 -20.35
CA THR A 164 -27.34 -4.04 -20.48
C THR A 164 -26.14 -4.37 -19.59
N TYR A 165 -25.17 -3.46 -19.46
CA TYR A 165 -23.87 -3.75 -18.85
C TYR A 165 -23.58 -2.96 -17.56
N VAL A 166 -24.44 -2.02 -17.16
CA VAL A 166 -24.25 -1.17 -15.95
C VAL A 166 -25.28 -1.50 -14.84
N GLY A 167 -26.05 -2.59 -14.96
CA GLY A 167 -27.12 -2.98 -14.03
C GLY A 167 -26.70 -3.20 -12.56
N LYS A 168 -27.46 -2.58 -11.63
CA LYS A 168 -27.46 -2.65 -10.14
C LYS A 168 -26.31 -3.42 -9.45
N ARG A 169 -25.07 -2.95 -9.56
CA ARG A 169 -24.03 -3.25 -8.55
C ARG A 169 -24.23 -2.36 -7.33
N GLY A 170 -25.17 -2.80 -6.51
CA GLY A 170 -25.43 -2.32 -5.17
C GLY A 170 -26.15 -3.43 -4.43
N LEU A 171 -25.36 -4.39 -3.91
CA LEU A 171 -25.65 -5.47 -2.93
C LEU A 171 -24.84 -6.74 -3.29
N GLY A 172 -23.93 -7.16 -2.41
CA GLY A 172 -23.46 -8.56 -2.31
C GLY A 172 -22.01 -8.88 -2.72
N LYS A 173 -21.14 -9.00 -1.71
CA LYS A 173 -19.89 -9.78 -1.52
C LYS A 173 -18.95 -10.09 -2.73
N PRO A 174 -17.62 -9.94 -2.57
CA PRO A 174 -16.63 -10.47 -3.52
C PRO A 174 -16.62 -12.01 -3.50
N VAL A 175 -16.81 -12.63 -4.66
CA VAL A 175 -16.64 -14.07 -4.86
C VAL A 175 -15.16 -14.34 -5.16
N ALA A 176 -14.50 -15.08 -4.27
CA ALA A 176 -13.15 -15.62 -4.47
C ALA A 176 -13.15 -16.72 -5.55
N PRO A 177 -12.07 -16.88 -6.34
CA PRO A 177 -11.96 -17.96 -7.31
C PRO A 177 -11.76 -19.30 -6.61
N LYS A 178 -12.71 -20.24 -6.80
CA LYS A 178 -12.58 -21.65 -6.41
C LYS A 178 -11.77 -22.40 -7.47
N SER A 179 -10.58 -22.86 -7.09
CA SER A 179 -9.86 -23.92 -7.81
C SER A 179 -10.49 -25.28 -7.49
N LYS A 180 -11.08 -25.93 -8.49
CA LYS A 180 -11.36 -27.37 -8.49
C LYS A 180 -10.44 -28.02 -9.52
N GLU A 181 -9.49 -28.83 -9.06
CA GLU A 181 -9.02 -29.99 -9.80
C GLU A 181 -9.06 -31.20 -8.88
N GLN A 182 -9.88 -32.17 -9.27
CA GLN A 182 -9.87 -33.55 -8.79
C GLN A 182 -9.03 -34.37 -9.76
N GLN A 183 -8.04 -35.08 -9.23
CA GLN A 183 -7.45 -36.33 -9.72
C GLN A 183 -6.50 -36.75 -8.58
N GLY A 184 -6.42 -37.97 -8.07
CA GLY A 184 -6.94 -39.28 -8.40
C GLY A 184 -6.16 -40.21 -7.48
N VAL A 185 -6.86 -41.02 -6.69
CA VAL A 185 -6.31 -41.89 -5.64
C VAL A 185 -5.40 -42.95 -6.23
N ASN A 186 -4.25 -43.22 -5.59
CA ASN A 186 -3.65 -44.55 -5.48
C ASN A 186 -2.76 -44.67 -4.23
N ASN A 187 -3.24 -45.43 -3.25
CA ASN A 187 -2.51 -46.09 -2.15
C ASN A 187 -1.76 -47.33 -2.71
N PRO A 188 -0.82 -48.02 -2.00
CA PRO A 188 -0.79 -48.32 -0.55
C PRO A 188 0.60 -48.12 0.11
N SER A 189 0.83 -48.15 1.43
CA SER A 189 0.67 -49.30 2.33
C SER A 189 0.98 -48.95 3.80
N LYS A 190 0.43 -49.77 4.70
CA LYS A 190 0.45 -49.75 6.18
C LYS A 190 1.83 -50.00 6.83
N GLY A 191 1.99 -49.45 8.04
CA GLY A 191 2.91 -49.89 9.11
C GLY A 191 3.03 -48.79 10.19
N ALA A 192 2.18 -48.76 11.22
CA ALA A 192 2.32 -49.43 12.53
C ALA A 192 3.47 -48.90 13.44
N ASN A 193 3.05 -48.17 14.48
CA ASN A 193 3.65 -47.94 15.81
C ASN A 193 5.05 -47.33 15.97
N GLY A 194 5.13 -46.36 16.90
CA GLY A 194 6.37 -46.03 17.59
C GLY A 194 6.37 -44.66 18.27
N ASP A 195 5.74 -44.57 19.45
CA ASP A 195 6.09 -43.54 20.44
C ASP A 195 7.58 -43.64 20.77
N VAL A 196 8.34 -42.56 20.55
CA VAL A 196 9.61 -42.33 21.23
C VAL A 196 9.70 -40.86 21.59
N PHE A 197 9.35 -40.57 22.85
CA PHE A 197 9.91 -39.44 23.57
C PHE A 197 11.42 -39.67 23.70
N GLU A 198 12.23 -38.83 23.06
CA GLU A 198 13.63 -38.65 23.45
C GLU A 198 13.92 -37.19 23.79
N LYS A 199 14.29 -37.02 25.07
CA LYS A 199 14.83 -35.81 25.65
C LYS A 199 16.19 -35.49 25.06
N GLY A 200 16.43 -34.21 24.79
CA GLY A 200 17.76 -33.61 24.91
C GLY A 200 18.32 -32.99 23.64
N LYS A 201 18.04 -31.70 23.46
CA LYS A 201 19.05 -30.67 23.18
C LYS A 201 18.42 -29.31 23.45
N THR A 202 18.93 -28.64 24.47
CA THR A 202 18.67 -27.25 24.84
C THR A 202 19.12 -26.32 23.71
N GLY A 203 18.22 -26.10 22.75
CA GLY A 203 18.23 -24.99 21.81
C GLY A 203 17.03 -24.11 22.12
N SER A 204 17.26 -22.80 22.27
CA SER A 204 16.27 -21.80 22.64
C SER A 204 14.90 -22.01 21.97
N HIS A 205 13.87 -22.29 22.77
CA HIS A 205 12.50 -22.05 22.32
C HIS A 205 12.36 -20.56 21.95
N PRO A 206 11.77 -20.20 20.80
CA PRO A 206 11.43 -18.81 20.54
C PRO A 206 10.45 -18.37 21.62
N PHE A 207 10.72 -17.23 22.26
CA PHE A 207 9.89 -16.61 23.29
C PHE A 207 8.39 -16.68 22.92
N GLN A 208 7.61 -17.52 23.62
CA GLN A 208 6.18 -17.65 23.37
C GLN A 208 5.46 -16.48 24.06
N LEU A 209 4.97 -15.52 23.27
CA LEU A 209 3.92 -14.61 23.74
C LEU A 209 2.62 -15.39 23.87
N ASP A 210 2.02 -15.36 25.06
CA ASP A 210 0.68 -15.90 25.34
C ASP A 210 -0.23 -14.83 25.94
N LEU A 211 -1.52 -14.98 25.68
CA LEU A 211 -2.57 -14.15 26.28
C LEU A 211 -3.01 -14.75 27.62
N PRO A 212 -3.25 -13.92 28.65
CA PRO A 212 -3.70 -14.40 29.96
C PRO A 212 -5.11 -15.00 29.85
N ASP A 213 -5.36 -16.17 30.44
CA ASP A 213 -6.68 -16.82 30.46
C ASP A 213 -7.30 -17.08 29.07
N ALA A 214 -6.46 -17.17 28.03
CA ALA A 214 -6.91 -17.39 26.67
C ALA A 214 -7.24 -18.87 26.40
N GLU A 215 -8.46 -19.12 25.94
CA GLU A 215 -8.94 -20.42 25.51
C GLU A 215 -9.02 -20.50 23.97
N ILE A 216 -8.59 -21.63 23.41
CA ILE A 216 -8.66 -21.88 21.97
C ILE A 216 -10.12 -21.80 21.50
N GLY A 217 -10.36 -21.08 20.40
CA GLY A 217 -11.68 -20.86 19.81
C GLY A 217 -12.52 -19.78 20.48
N LYS A 218 -12.12 -19.27 21.65
CA LYS A 218 -12.88 -18.24 22.40
C LYS A 218 -12.25 -16.86 22.40
N VAL A 219 -11.02 -16.74 21.89
CA VAL A 219 -10.33 -15.45 21.79
C VAL A 219 -10.99 -14.59 20.71
N CYS A 220 -11.55 -13.45 21.11
CA CYS A 220 -11.95 -12.37 20.21
C CYS A 220 -11.08 -11.13 20.47
N LEU A 221 -10.53 -10.57 19.39
CA LEU A 221 -9.55 -9.47 19.38
C LEU A 221 -10.04 -8.36 18.45
N ARG A 222 -9.45 -7.17 18.59
CA ARG A 222 -9.68 -6.05 17.66
C ARG A 222 -8.43 -5.24 17.38
N PHE A 223 -8.25 -4.89 16.12
CA PHE A 223 -7.42 -3.78 15.69
C PHE A 223 -8.30 -2.55 15.53
N ALA A 224 -8.10 -1.54 16.38
CA ALA A 224 -8.99 -0.38 16.49
C ALA A 224 -8.29 0.95 16.11
N PRO A 225 -7.96 1.21 14.83
CA PRO A 225 -7.37 2.47 14.42
C PRO A 225 -8.39 3.62 14.36
N GLU A 226 -7.96 4.83 14.73
CA GLU A 226 -8.68 6.06 14.40
C GLU A 226 -8.50 6.36 12.89
N PRO A 227 -9.58 6.63 12.12
CA PRO A 227 -9.50 6.94 10.70
C PRO A 227 -9.04 8.39 10.45
N SER A 228 -7.84 8.73 10.92
CA SER A 228 -7.30 10.10 10.94
C SER A 228 -5.93 10.24 10.25
N GLY A 229 -5.50 9.20 9.52
CA GLY A 229 -4.19 9.14 8.87
C GLY A 229 -3.84 7.73 8.41
N TYR A 230 -2.66 7.60 7.80
CA TYR A 230 -2.17 6.36 7.21
C TYR A 230 -1.54 5.42 8.27
N LEU A 231 -1.54 4.11 8.03
CA LEU A 231 -0.80 3.19 8.89
C LEU A 231 0.70 3.36 8.67
N HIS A 232 1.43 3.30 9.78
CA HIS A 232 2.88 3.28 9.80
C HIS A 232 3.34 2.09 10.62
N ILE A 233 4.64 1.79 10.56
CA ILE A 233 5.26 0.62 11.20
C ILE A 233 4.87 0.46 12.68
N GLY A 234 4.67 1.56 13.42
CA GLY A 234 4.14 1.55 14.78
C GLY A 234 2.75 0.91 14.92
N HIS A 235 1.83 1.21 13.99
CA HIS A 235 0.50 0.60 13.95
C HIS A 235 0.55 -0.85 13.45
N SER A 236 1.47 -1.16 12.54
CA SER A 236 1.65 -2.54 12.04
C SER A 236 1.94 -3.52 13.16
N LYS A 237 2.68 -3.11 14.21
CA LYS A 237 2.86 -3.94 15.42
C LYS A 237 1.53 -4.32 16.07
N ALA A 238 0.65 -3.35 16.27
CA ALA A 238 -0.66 -3.60 16.86
C ALA A 238 -1.52 -4.52 15.98
N ALA A 239 -1.59 -4.25 14.67
CA ALA A 239 -2.37 -5.04 13.73
C ALA A 239 -1.87 -6.50 13.65
N LEU A 240 -0.56 -6.69 13.47
CA LEU A 240 0.05 -8.00 13.31
C LEU A 240 0.03 -8.81 14.62
N LEU A 241 0.15 -8.18 15.79
CA LEU A 241 -0.01 -8.89 17.07
C LEU A 241 -1.44 -9.39 17.27
N ASN A 242 -2.44 -8.58 16.93
CA ASN A 242 -3.84 -9.01 16.99
C ASN A 242 -4.08 -10.21 16.04
N GLN A 243 -3.56 -10.16 14.81
CA GLN A 243 -3.65 -11.30 13.90
C GLN A 243 -2.91 -12.53 14.43
N TYR A 244 -1.70 -12.37 14.94
CA TYR A 244 -0.90 -13.47 15.48
C TYR A 244 -1.66 -14.22 16.57
N PHE A 245 -2.25 -13.51 17.53
CA PHE A 245 -3.02 -14.15 18.59
C PHE A 245 -4.34 -14.74 18.10
N ALA A 246 -5.04 -14.09 17.17
CA ALA A 246 -6.24 -14.66 16.55
C ALA A 246 -5.91 -16.01 15.87
N GLN A 247 -4.79 -16.09 15.14
CA GLN A 247 -4.34 -17.34 14.51
C GLN A 247 -3.91 -18.38 15.55
N ARG A 248 -3.11 -17.98 16.55
CA ARG A 248 -2.58 -18.87 17.59
C ARG A 248 -3.69 -19.55 18.39
N TYR A 249 -4.72 -18.80 18.75
CA TYR A 249 -5.84 -19.28 19.56
C TYR A 249 -7.06 -19.67 18.73
N GLN A 250 -6.96 -19.77 17.40
CA GLN A 250 -8.10 -20.05 16.50
C GLN A 250 -9.30 -19.14 16.79
N GLY A 251 -9.01 -17.88 17.12
CA GLY A 251 -9.95 -16.87 17.52
C GLY A 251 -10.39 -15.97 16.37
N GLN A 252 -11.07 -14.89 16.73
CA GLN A 252 -11.60 -13.89 15.81
C GLN A 252 -10.83 -12.57 15.94
N LEU A 253 -10.71 -11.87 14.81
CA LEU A 253 -10.18 -10.52 14.74
C LEU A 253 -11.21 -9.59 14.09
N ILE A 254 -11.55 -8.51 14.78
CA ILE A 254 -12.39 -7.43 14.27
C ILE A 254 -11.49 -6.24 13.89
N VAL A 255 -11.78 -5.59 12.76
CA VAL A 255 -11.24 -4.26 12.45
C VAL A 255 -12.29 -3.24 12.85
N ARG A 256 -11.99 -2.40 13.84
CA ARG A 256 -12.92 -1.37 14.29
C ARG A 256 -12.37 0.01 14.00
N PHE A 257 -13.09 0.82 13.22
CA PHE A 257 -12.74 2.23 13.12
C PHE A 257 -13.24 2.95 14.36
N ASP A 258 -12.32 3.52 15.14
CA ASP A 258 -12.68 4.30 16.33
C ASP A 258 -13.00 5.74 15.94
N ASP A 259 -14.13 5.90 15.25
CA ASP A 259 -14.60 7.12 14.61
C ASP A 259 -15.44 7.98 15.58
N THR A 260 -14.78 8.53 16.60
CA THR A 260 -15.43 9.36 17.63
C THR A 260 -15.08 10.84 17.51
N ASN A 261 -14.21 11.21 16.56
CA ASN A 261 -13.70 12.56 16.41
C ASN A 261 -13.95 13.13 15.01
N PRO A 262 -15.13 13.76 14.78
CA PRO A 262 -15.53 14.23 13.45
C PRO A 262 -14.61 15.29 12.85
N ALA A 263 -13.75 15.94 13.65
CA ALA A 263 -12.84 16.98 13.19
C ALA A 263 -11.58 16.45 12.48
N LYS A 264 -11.22 15.18 12.67
CA LYS A 264 -9.95 14.61 12.20
C LYS A 264 -10.12 13.42 11.25
N GLU A 265 -11.36 12.96 11.09
CA GLU A 265 -11.68 11.69 10.47
C GLU A 265 -12.28 11.88 9.09
N SER A 266 -12.00 10.96 8.17
CA SER A 266 -12.52 11.02 6.80
C SER A 266 -12.69 9.63 6.20
N ASN A 267 -13.58 9.52 5.20
CA ASN A 267 -13.74 8.28 4.44
C ASN A 267 -12.47 7.92 3.65
N GLU A 268 -11.71 8.91 3.19
CA GLU A 268 -10.40 8.68 2.55
C GLU A 268 -9.44 7.93 3.48
N PHE A 269 -9.40 8.26 4.78
CA PHE A 269 -8.57 7.55 5.73
C PHE A 269 -9.09 6.13 6.00
N VAL A 270 -10.41 5.93 6.06
CA VAL A 270 -10.99 4.58 6.17
C VAL A 270 -10.54 3.69 5.01
N ASP A 271 -10.68 4.18 3.77
CA ASP A 271 -10.33 3.42 2.57
C ASP A 271 -8.83 3.09 2.53
N ASN A 272 -7.97 4.05 2.88
CA ASN A 272 -6.53 3.84 2.95
C ASN A 272 -6.12 2.86 4.05
N LEU A 273 -6.74 2.94 5.23
CA LEU A 273 -6.49 2.02 6.32
C LEU A 273 -6.89 0.58 5.94
N LEU A 274 -8.01 0.40 5.23
CA LEU A 274 -8.40 -0.93 4.72
C LEU A 274 -7.38 -1.46 3.71
N LYS A 275 -6.89 -0.61 2.81
CA LYS A 275 -5.80 -0.97 1.87
C LYS A 275 -4.52 -1.36 2.60
N ASP A 276 -4.15 -0.64 3.67
CA ASP A 276 -2.96 -0.97 4.48
C ASP A 276 -3.14 -2.31 5.22
N ILE A 277 -4.34 -2.57 5.74
CA ILE A 277 -4.71 -3.83 6.40
C ILE A 277 -4.64 -4.99 5.41
N GLU A 278 -5.13 -4.81 4.18
CA GLU A 278 -5.02 -5.78 3.10
C GLU A 278 -3.55 -5.99 2.70
N THR A 279 -2.77 -4.91 2.58
CA THR A 279 -1.33 -4.96 2.25
C THR A 279 -0.56 -5.75 3.31
N LEU A 280 -0.92 -5.64 4.59
CA LEU A 280 -0.36 -6.43 5.69
C LEU A 280 -0.88 -7.87 5.73
N GLY A 281 -1.82 -8.26 4.86
CA GLY A 281 -2.41 -9.60 4.85
C GLY A 281 -3.24 -9.92 6.10
N ILE A 282 -3.77 -8.89 6.77
CA ILE A 282 -4.59 -9.07 7.97
C ILE A 282 -5.93 -9.69 7.59
N LYS A 283 -6.21 -10.87 8.13
CA LYS A 283 -7.52 -11.51 8.03
C LYS A 283 -8.37 -11.13 9.22
N TYR A 284 -9.57 -10.62 8.96
CA TYR A 284 -10.54 -10.19 9.97
C TYR A 284 -11.94 -10.69 9.60
N GLU A 285 -12.81 -10.81 10.60
CA GLU A 285 -14.18 -11.32 10.46
C GLU A 285 -15.15 -10.21 10.01
N ALA A 286 -14.99 -9.02 10.60
CA ALA A 286 -15.87 -7.90 10.36
C ALA A 286 -15.12 -6.56 10.42
N VAL A 287 -15.66 -5.58 9.69
CA VAL A 287 -15.36 -4.16 9.88
C VAL A 287 -16.51 -3.54 10.67
N THR A 288 -16.20 -2.91 11.79
CA THR A 288 -17.18 -2.19 12.63
C THR A 288 -16.76 -0.75 12.82
N TYR A 289 -17.68 0.08 13.28
CA TYR A 289 -17.46 1.50 13.56
C TYR A 289 -17.97 1.82 14.96
N THR A 290 -17.19 2.54 15.76
CA THR A 290 -17.64 2.99 17.09
C THR A 290 -18.93 3.82 16.96
N SER A 291 -19.08 4.58 15.88
CA SER A 291 -20.26 5.39 15.60
C SER A 291 -21.56 4.61 15.38
N ASP A 292 -21.48 3.31 15.06
CA ASP A 292 -22.67 2.45 14.99
C ASP A 292 -23.28 2.21 16.38
N TYR A 293 -22.49 2.39 17.46
CA TYR A 293 -22.91 2.22 18.85
C TYR A 293 -23.31 3.53 19.54
N PHE A 294 -23.35 4.67 18.85
CA PHE A 294 -23.73 5.95 19.47
C PHE A 294 -25.10 5.94 20.17
N PRO A 295 -26.18 5.33 19.61
CA PRO A 295 -27.44 5.21 20.33
C PRO A 295 -27.29 4.52 21.70
N ASP A 296 -26.64 3.35 21.71
CA ASP A 296 -26.41 2.55 22.92
C ASP A 296 -25.51 3.27 23.93
N LEU A 297 -24.47 3.96 23.44
CA LEU A 297 -23.55 4.74 24.26
C LEU A 297 -24.25 5.95 24.90
N MET A 298 -25.21 6.57 24.22
CA MET A 298 -25.99 7.67 24.78
C MET A 298 -26.97 7.15 25.85
N GLU A 299 -27.64 6.02 25.61
CA GLU A 299 -28.49 5.38 26.61
C GLU A 299 -27.70 4.98 27.87
N MET A 300 -26.48 4.48 27.68
CA MET A 300 -25.57 4.19 28.78
C MET A 300 -25.18 5.46 29.55
N ALA A 301 -24.88 6.56 28.85
CA ALA A 301 -24.59 7.84 29.50
C ALA A 301 -25.77 8.33 30.35
N GLU A 302 -27.00 8.24 29.85
CA GLU A 302 -28.20 8.59 30.62
C GLU A 302 -28.39 7.67 31.84
N THR A 303 -28.12 6.37 31.68
CA THR A 303 -28.18 5.41 32.79
C THR A 303 -27.18 5.78 33.88
N MET A 304 -25.95 6.12 33.49
CA MET A 304 -24.89 6.57 34.39
C MET A 304 -25.28 7.87 35.12
N ILE A 305 -25.92 8.82 34.45
CA ILE A 305 -26.44 10.05 35.09
C ILE A 305 -27.51 9.70 36.12
N ARG A 306 -28.50 8.85 35.76
CA ARG A 306 -29.59 8.44 36.67
C ARG A 306 -29.08 7.69 37.90
N GLN A 307 -27.99 6.95 37.77
CA GLN A 307 -27.31 6.25 38.88
C GLN A 307 -26.38 7.17 39.70
N GLY A 308 -26.27 8.46 39.35
CA GLY A 308 -25.36 9.39 40.01
C GLY A 308 -23.88 9.14 39.73
N LYS A 309 -23.56 8.35 38.70
CA LYS A 309 -22.19 7.98 38.28
C LYS A 309 -21.63 8.89 37.18
N ALA A 310 -22.42 9.83 36.67
CA ALA A 310 -21.98 10.85 35.74
C ALA A 310 -22.74 12.16 36.00
N TYR A 311 -22.11 13.28 35.66
CA TYR A 311 -22.69 14.63 35.80
C TYR A 311 -22.25 15.53 34.64
N VAL A 312 -23.02 16.56 34.35
CA VAL A 312 -22.70 17.55 33.32
C VAL A 312 -21.95 18.70 33.97
N ASP A 313 -20.84 19.09 33.36
CA ASP A 313 -19.92 20.11 33.86
C ASP A 313 -19.74 21.22 32.83
N ASP A 314 -19.89 22.47 33.27
CA ASP A 314 -19.71 23.69 32.49
C ASP A 314 -18.43 24.45 32.86
N THR A 315 -17.57 23.85 33.69
CA THR A 315 -16.32 24.46 34.11
C THR A 315 -15.40 24.65 32.89
N PRO A 316 -14.85 25.86 32.66
CA PRO A 316 -13.94 26.11 31.56
C PRO A 316 -12.78 25.12 31.51
N ARG A 317 -12.39 24.69 30.31
CA ARG A 317 -11.42 23.59 30.10
C ARG A 317 -10.12 23.74 30.90
N GLU A 318 -9.51 24.92 30.92
CA GLU A 318 -8.24 25.17 31.63
C GLU A 318 -8.42 25.03 33.15
N GLN A 319 -9.52 25.57 33.68
CA GLN A 319 -9.87 25.44 35.09
C GLN A 319 -10.15 23.98 35.45
N MET A 320 -10.96 23.28 34.66
CA MET A 320 -11.26 21.86 34.84
C MET A 320 -9.99 21.01 34.86
N GLN A 321 -9.03 21.30 33.97
CA GLN A 321 -7.73 20.63 33.96
C GLN A 321 -6.96 20.87 35.26
N LYS A 322 -6.89 22.13 35.73
CA LYS A 322 -6.22 22.48 36.97
C LYS A 322 -6.87 21.79 38.17
N GLU A 323 -8.18 21.93 38.34
CA GLU A 323 -8.95 21.31 39.42
C GLU A 323 -8.75 19.79 39.45
N ARG A 324 -8.76 19.14 38.29
CA ARG A 324 -8.49 17.70 38.18
C ARG A 324 -7.07 17.32 38.60
N MET A 325 -6.06 18.14 38.26
CA MET A 325 -4.68 17.91 38.68
C MET A 325 -4.48 18.12 40.19
N ASP A 326 -5.24 19.06 40.77
CA ASP A 326 -5.20 19.40 42.19
C ASP A 326 -6.15 18.54 43.05
N GLY A 327 -7.00 17.72 42.42
CA GLY A 327 -7.98 16.88 43.11
C GLY A 327 -9.19 17.65 43.66
N ILE A 328 -9.49 18.82 43.09
CA ILE A 328 -10.59 19.68 43.52
C ILE A 328 -11.86 19.28 42.77
N GLU A 329 -12.94 18.99 43.50
CA GLU A 329 -14.24 18.67 42.89
C GLU A 329 -14.82 19.87 42.15
N SER A 330 -15.40 19.62 40.96
CA SER A 330 -16.15 20.64 40.23
C SER A 330 -17.37 21.08 41.02
N LYS A 331 -17.72 22.37 40.94
CA LYS A 331 -18.99 22.92 41.48
C LYS A 331 -20.23 22.16 40.97
N CYS A 332 -20.15 21.59 39.77
CA CYS A 332 -21.25 20.86 39.12
C CYS A 332 -21.33 19.38 39.55
N ARG A 333 -20.31 18.86 40.27
CA ARG A 333 -20.20 17.44 40.62
C ARG A 333 -21.41 16.91 41.41
N ASN A 334 -22.01 17.77 42.22
CA ASN A 334 -23.15 17.43 43.09
C ASN A 334 -24.49 17.98 42.59
N ASN A 335 -24.60 18.32 41.30
CA ASN A 335 -25.88 18.60 40.66
C ASN A 335 -26.86 17.44 40.85
N SER A 336 -28.16 17.74 40.96
CA SER A 336 -29.19 16.70 40.99
C SER A 336 -29.28 15.95 39.66
N VAL A 337 -29.90 14.78 39.67
CA VAL A 337 -30.13 13.98 38.45
C VAL A 337 -30.94 14.78 37.43
N GLU A 338 -31.96 15.52 37.88
CA GLU A 338 -32.83 16.33 37.04
C GLU A 338 -32.06 17.45 36.33
N GLU A 339 -31.18 18.15 37.05
CA GLU A 339 -30.37 19.23 36.48
C GLU A 339 -29.36 18.67 35.46
N ASN A 340 -28.69 17.56 35.79
CA ASN A 340 -27.79 16.90 34.86
C ASN A 340 -28.51 16.43 33.59
N MET A 341 -29.70 15.84 33.72
CA MET A 341 -30.51 15.41 32.56
C MET A 341 -30.99 16.59 31.72
N LYS A 342 -31.27 17.75 32.32
CA LYS A 342 -31.61 18.98 31.61
C LYS A 342 -30.42 19.48 30.78
N LEU A 343 -29.24 19.62 31.40
CA LEU A 343 -28.02 20.04 30.70
C LEU A 343 -27.59 19.03 29.63
N TRP A 344 -27.79 17.73 29.87
CA TRP A 344 -27.53 16.68 28.87
C TRP A 344 -28.39 16.85 27.62
N LYS A 345 -29.67 17.22 27.77
CA LYS A 345 -30.54 17.54 26.62
C LYS A 345 -30.05 18.75 25.85
N GLU A 346 -29.58 19.80 26.54
CA GLU A 346 -28.96 20.97 25.91
C GLU A 346 -27.72 20.58 25.09
N MET A 347 -26.88 19.68 25.63
CA MET A 347 -25.74 19.11 24.91
C MET A 347 -26.18 18.34 23.66
N ILE A 348 -27.17 17.44 23.77
CA ILE A 348 -27.66 16.61 22.64
C ILE A 348 -28.09 17.49 21.46
N VAL A 349 -28.86 18.55 21.72
CA VAL A 349 -29.33 19.46 20.67
C VAL A 349 -28.23 20.43 20.21
N GLY A 350 -27.14 20.55 20.96
CA GLY A 350 -26.03 21.44 20.66
C GLY A 350 -26.41 22.92 20.80
N SER A 351 -27.21 23.27 21.81
CA SER A 351 -27.56 24.67 22.10
C SER A 351 -26.31 25.45 22.55
N GLU A 352 -26.38 26.79 22.58
CA GLU A 352 -25.29 27.63 23.11
C GLU A 352 -24.85 27.16 24.50
N ARG A 353 -25.84 26.84 25.36
CA ARG A 353 -25.57 26.28 26.68
C ARG A 353 -24.92 24.90 26.61
N GLY A 354 -25.43 24.02 25.75
CA GLY A 354 -24.85 22.69 25.56
C GLY A 354 -23.40 22.72 25.10
N LEU A 355 -23.03 23.67 24.23
CA LEU A 355 -21.67 23.81 23.70
C LEU A 355 -20.62 24.18 24.77
N GLU A 356 -21.04 24.79 25.88
CA GLU A 356 -20.19 25.09 27.04
C GLU A 356 -19.99 23.88 27.96
N CYS A 357 -20.80 22.83 27.79
CA CYS A 357 -20.86 21.69 28.69
C CYS A 357 -20.11 20.46 28.16
N CYS A 358 -19.70 19.62 29.10
CA CYS A 358 -19.26 18.25 28.84
C CYS A 358 -19.88 17.29 29.87
N LEU A 359 -20.00 16.01 29.53
CA LEU A 359 -20.38 14.98 30.49
C LEU A 359 -19.11 14.40 31.11
N ARG A 360 -19.07 14.30 32.44
CA ARG A 360 -17.96 13.70 33.18
C ARG A 360 -18.42 12.49 33.96
N GLY A 361 -17.53 11.49 34.08
CA GLY A 361 -17.70 10.41 35.03
C GLY A 361 -17.55 10.92 36.46
N LYS A 362 -18.31 10.35 37.38
CA LYS A 362 -18.20 10.59 38.82
C LYS A 362 -17.42 9.44 39.44
N LEU A 363 -16.10 9.53 39.34
CA LEU A 363 -15.15 8.54 39.83
C LEU A 363 -14.57 9.04 41.17
N ASP A 364 -13.24 9.07 41.31
CA ASP A 364 -12.58 9.53 42.53
C ASP A 364 -11.58 10.66 42.23
N MET A 365 -11.90 11.86 42.72
CA MET A 365 -11.07 13.05 42.56
C MET A 365 -9.80 13.01 43.42
N GLN A 366 -9.76 12.20 44.48
CA GLN A 366 -8.59 12.04 45.35
C GLN A 366 -7.66 10.91 44.91
N ASP A 367 -8.02 10.14 43.89
CA ASP A 367 -7.23 8.98 43.46
C ASP A 367 -5.81 9.43 43.04
N PRO A 368 -4.74 8.71 43.47
CA PRO A 368 -3.38 9.00 43.05
C PRO A 368 -3.21 8.86 41.52
N ASN A 369 -3.95 7.97 40.88
CA ASN A 369 -4.04 7.85 39.44
C ASN A 369 -4.98 8.93 38.88
N LYS A 370 -4.38 9.97 38.31
CA LYS A 370 -5.08 11.13 37.74
C LYS A 370 -6.06 10.79 36.60
N SER A 371 -5.96 9.61 35.99
CA SER A 371 -6.95 9.16 35.00
C SER A 371 -8.32 8.83 35.62
N LEU A 372 -8.36 8.45 36.90
CA LEU A 372 -9.58 8.15 37.64
C LEU A 372 -10.27 9.41 38.21
N ARG A 373 -9.67 10.59 38.03
CA ARG A 373 -10.25 11.86 38.49
C ARG A 373 -11.23 12.40 37.48
N ASP A 374 -12.50 12.01 37.66
CA ASP A 374 -13.68 12.43 36.91
C ASP A 374 -13.40 12.75 35.42
N PRO A 375 -13.04 11.73 34.61
CA PRO A 375 -12.71 11.94 33.20
C PRO A 375 -13.93 12.38 32.38
N VAL A 376 -13.68 13.09 31.29
CA VAL A 376 -14.72 13.49 30.34
C VAL A 376 -15.20 12.26 29.56
N TYR A 377 -16.50 12.02 29.55
CA TYR A 377 -17.18 10.97 28.79
C TYR A 377 -17.75 11.44 27.47
N TYR A 378 -18.33 12.64 27.42
CA TYR A 378 -18.87 13.24 26.19
C TYR A 378 -18.49 14.71 26.08
N ARG A 379 -18.34 15.16 24.84
CA ARG A 379 -18.12 16.56 24.48
C ARG A 379 -19.03 16.96 23.34
N CYS A 380 -19.40 18.24 23.29
CA CYS A 380 -20.08 18.80 22.14
C CYS A 380 -19.09 19.12 21.00
N ASN A 381 -19.48 18.80 19.77
CA ASN A 381 -18.77 19.20 18.57
C ASN A 381 -19.80 19.40 17.43
N PRO A 382 -19.98 20.62 16.89
CA PRO A 382 -21.01 20.87 15.89
C PRO A 382 -20.67 20.34 14.49
N LEU A 383 -19.42 19.92 14.26
CA LEU A 383 -18.93 19.44 12.98
C LEU A 383 -19.63 18.14 12.53
N PRO A 384 -19.81 17.93 11.22
CA PRO A 384 -20.41 16.71 10.70
C PRO A 384 -19.46 15.51 10.86
N HIS A 385 -20.00 14.36 11.22
CA HIS A 385 -19.29 13.10 11.20
C HIS A 385 -19.15 12.56 9.78
N HIS A 386 -17.98 11.99 9.43
CA HIS A 386 -17.69 11.55 8.07
C HIS A 386 -18.66 10.48 7.51
N ARG A 387 -19.22 9.62 8.37
CA ARG A 387 -20.24 8.61 8.02
C ARG A 387 -21.70 9.05 8.19
N ILE A 388 -22.01 9.68 9.33
CA ILE A 388 -23.40 9.90 9.77
C ILE A 388 -23.82 11.37 9.71
N GLY A 389 -22.97 12.25 9.16
CA GLY A 389 -23.26 13.65 8.93
C GLY A 389 -23.56 14.41 10.23
N TYR A 390 -24.61 15.23 10.21
CA TYR A 390 -24.99 16.10 11.32
C TYR A 390 -25.94 15.46 12.34
N LYS A 391 -26.15 14.14 12.28
CA LYS A 391 -27.11 13.43 13.14
C LYS A 391 -26.84 13.65 14.64
N TYR A 392 -25.57 13.76 15.04
CA TYR A 392 -25.16 13.99 16.42
C TYR A 392 -24.35 15.27 16.56
N LYS A 393 -24.50 15.93 17.70
CA LYS A 393 -23.74 17.12 18.12
C LYS A 393 -22.86 16.86 19.34
N ILE A 394 -23.01 15.68 19.94
CA ILE A 394 -22.20 15.18 21.03
C ILE A 394 -21.49 13.92 20.58
N TYR A 395 -20.26 13.76 21.03
CA TYR A 395 -19.44 12.61 20.70
C TYR A 395 -18.78 12.07 21.96
N PRO A 396 -18.81 10.73 22.16
CA PRO A 396 -18.17 10.12 23.29
C PRO A 396 -16.64 10.27 23.16
N THR A 397 -15.95 10.30 24.29
CA THR A 397 -14.49 10.19 24.31
C THR A 397 -14.06 8.74 24.17
N TYR A 398 -12.81 8.52 23.75
CA TYR A 398 -12.21 7.19 23.71
C TYR A 398 -12.34 6.44 25.04
N ASP A 399 -12.11 7.13 26.16
CA ASP A 399 -12.15 6.52 27.50
C ASP A 399 -13.55 6.00 27.88
N PHE A 400 -14.62 6.60 27.34
CA PHE A 400 -16.00 6.14 27.57
C PHE A 400 -16.48 5.14 26.52
N ALA A 401 -16.21 5.39 25.23
CA ALA A 401 -16.68 4.53 24.15
C ALA A 401 -15.96 3.17 24.14
N CYS A 402 -14.63 3.18 24.27
CA CYS A 402 -13.82 1.99 24.05
C CYS A 402 -14.16 0.83 25.02
N PRO A 403 -14.29 1.04 26.35
CA PRO A 403 -14.68 -0.04 27.27
C PRO A 403 -16.07 -0.62 27.01
N PHE A 404 -17.01 0.22 26.59
CA PHE A 404 -18.37 -0.20 26.24
C PHE A 404 -18.39 -1.04 24.97
N VAL A 405 -17.76 -0.55 23.89
CA VAL A 405 -17.79 -1.22 22.59
C VAL A 405 -16.95 -2.50 22.61
N ASP A 406 -15.79 -2.50 23.29
CA ASP A 406 -15.01 -3.73 23.51
C ASP A 406 -15.88 -4.80 24.22
N ALA A 407 -16.66 -4.41 25.24
CA ALA A 407 -17.57 -5.33 25.92
C ALA A 407 -18.69 -5.84 25.00
N ARG A 408 -19.37 -4.94 24.28
CA ARG A 408 -20.50 -5.26 23.38
C ARG A 408 -20.10 -6.15 22.21
N GLU A 409 -18.93 -5.93 21.62
CA GLU A 409 -18.41 -6.73 20.48
C GLU A 409 -17.87 -8.10 20.89
N GLY A 410 -17.92 -8.47 22.18
CA GLY A 410 -17.40 -9.77 22.61
C GLY A 410 -15.87 -9.84 22.64
N ILE A 411 -15.15 -8.73 22.50
CA ILE A 411 -13.69 -8.67 22.67
C ILE A 411 -13.26 -9.33 23.98
N SER A 412 -12.52 -10.42 23.90
CA SER A 412 -11.97 -11.11 25.06
C SER A 412 -10.71 -10.40 25.57
N HIS A 413 -9.85 -9.98 24.64
CA HIS A 413 -8.56 -9.37 24.92
C HIS A 413 -8.38 -8.10 24.08
N ALA A 414 -8.23 -6.98 24.77
CA ALA A 414 -7.96 -5.69 24.19
C ALA A 414 -6.44 -5.43 24.19
N LEU A 415 -5.79 -5.60 23.03
CA LEU A 415 -4.38 -5.25 22.88
C LEU A 415 -4.22 -3.73 22.81
N ARG A 416 -3.32 -3.17 23.64
CA ARG A 416 -3.02 -1.73 23.72
C ARG A 416 -1.54 -1.48 23.92
N SER A 417 -1.05 -0.33 23.47
CA SER A 417 0.32 0.10 23.74
C SER A 417 0.50 0.48 25.22
N SER A 418 1.70 0.28 25.76
CA SER A 418 2.04 0.58 27.16
C SER A 418 1.94 2.08 27.52
N GLU A 419 1.82 2.97 26.55
CA GLU A 419 1.57 4.41 26.77
C GLU A 419 0.19 4.69 27.40
N TYR A 420 -0.72 3.71 27.37
CA TYR A 420 -2.04 3.78 28.00
C TYR A 420 -2.10 3.10 29.38
N HIS A 421 -0.95 2.68 29.95
CA HIS A 421 -0.91 1.88 31.18
C HIS A 421 -1.74 2.47 32.32
N ASP A 422 -1.55 3.75 32.61
CA ASP A 422 -2.27 4.45 33.68
C ASP A 422 -3.79 4.46 33.46
N ARG A 423 -4.25 4.35 32.20
CA ARG A 423 -5.68 4.32 31.85
C ARG A 423 -6.32 2.95 31.96
N ASN A 424 -5.55 1.89 32.22
CA ASN A 424 -6.13 0.55 32.38
C ASN A 424 -7.07 0.50 33.59
N ALA A 425 -6.70 1.14 34.71
CA ALA A 425 -7.55 1.24 35.88
C ALA A 425 -8.86 2.00 35.58
N GLN A 426 -8.75 3.12 34.84
CA GLN A 426 -9.90 3.88 34.35
C GLN A 426 -10.81 3.03 33.47
N TYR A 427 -10.24 2.29 32.52
CA TYR A 427 -11.00 1.40 31.64
C TYR A 427 -11.82 0.38 32.43
N TYR A 428 -11.20 -0.33 33.37
CA TYR A 428 -11.90 -1.34 34.19
C TYR A 428 -12.97 -0.72 35.07
N ARG A 429 -12.68 0.43 35.69
CA ARG A 429 -13.65 1.13 36.54
C ARG A 429 -14.87 1.57 35.74
N ILE A 430 -14.68 2.09 34.53
CA ILE A 430 -15.78 2.47 33.64
C ILE A 430 -16.59 1.23 33.22
N GLN A 431 -15.96 0.10 32.88
CA GLN A 431 -16.70 -1.14 32.57
C GLN A 431 -17.54 -1.63 33.75
N GLU A 432 -16.97 -1.63 34.96
CA GLU A 432 -17.67 -2.00 36.18
C GLU A 432 -18.86 -1.07 36.42
N ASP A 433 -18.66 0.24 36.28
CA ASP A 433 -19.72 1.20 36.51
C ASP A 433 -20.88 1.08 35.52
N MET A 434 -20.58 0.71 34.27
CA MET A 434 -21.56 0.38 33.23
C MET A 434 -22.21 -1.00 33.40
N GLY A 435 -21.76 -1.83 34.35
CA GLY A 435 -22.22 -3.21 34.52
C GLY A 435 -21.83 -4.14 33.37
N MET A 436 -20.73 -3.85 32.68
CA MET A 436 -20.27 -4.60 31.51
C MET A 436 -19.38 -5.77 31.89
N ARG A 437 -19.31 -6.77 31.01
CA ARG A 437 -18.35 -7.87 31.15
C ARG A 437 -16.91 -7.34 31.11
N LYS A 438 -16.03 -7.94 31.91
CA LYS A 438 -14.61 -7.60 31.92
C LYS A 438 -13.93 -8.03 30.61
N VAL A 439 -13.12 -7.14 30.06
CA VAL A 439 -12.26 -7.40 28.89
C VAL A 439 -10.80 -7.36 29.34
N HIS A 440 -10.01 -8.39 29.04
CA HIS A 440 -8.62 -8.46 29.48
C HIS A 440 -7.75 -7.51 28.65
N ILE A 441 -7.04 -6.58 29.28
CA ILE A 441 -6.07 -5.73 28.58
C ILE A 441 -4.74 -6.45 28.47
N TYR A 442 -4.22 -6.56 27.24
CA TYR A 442 -2.86 -7.00 26.97
C TYR A 442 -2.02 -5.82 26.49
N GLU A 443 -0.92 -5.55 27.18
CA GLU A 443 -0.07 -4.40 26.89
C GLU A 443 1.16 -4.80 26.07
N PHE A 444 1.51 -3.99 25.07
CA PHE A 444 2.75 -4.15 24.31
C PHE A 444 3.52 -2.82 24.19
N SER A 445 4.84 -2.88 24.06
CA SER A 445 5.64 -1.69 23.79
C SER A 445 5.37 -1.11 22.40
N ARG A 446 5.27 0.21 22.30
CA ARG A 446 5.22 0.90 21.00
C ARG A 446 6.51 0.64 20.22
N LEU A 447 6.38 0.40 18.92
CA LEU A 447 7.53 0.28 18.03
C LEU A 447 8.02 1.67 17.60
N ASN A 448 9.27 1.98 17.92
CA ASN A 448 9.98 3.17 17.44
C ASN A 448 11.24 2.73 16.70
N MET A 449 11.56 3.42 15.61
CA MET A 449 12.74 3.15 14.78
C MET A 449 13.70 4.35 14.86
N VAL A 450 15.01 4.09 14.81
CA VAL A 450 16.00 5.16 14.63
C VAL A 450 15.75 5.92 13.32
N TYR A 451 16.17 7.19 13.28
CA TYR A 451 16.08 8.06 12.10
C TYR A 451 14.66 8.20 11.52
N THR A 452 13.64 7.97 12.35
CA THR A 452 12.25 7.86 11.91
C THR A 452 11.31 8.70 12.75
N LEU A 453 10.40 9.40 12.08
CA LEU A 453 9.34 10.17 12.71
C LEU A 453 8.01 9.45 12.50
N LEU A 454 7.31 9.10 13.58
CA LEU A 454 6.00 8.45 13.53
C LEU A 454 4.84 9.40 13.86
N SER A 455 5.13 10.66 14.19
CA SER A 455 4.10 11.66 14.48
C SER A 455 3.34 12.01 13.20
N LYS A 456 2.01 11.82 13.21
CA LYS A 456 1.10 12.19 12.10
C LYS A 456 1.33 13.64 11.63
N ARG A 457 1.49 14.58 12.56
CA ARG A 457 1.76 16.00 12.25
C ARG A 457 3.07 16.19 11.48
N LYS A 458 4.14 15.50 11.91
CA LYS A 458 5.46 15.60 11.26
C LYS A 458 5.44 14.94 9.88
N LEU A 459 4.82 13.76 9.73
CA LEU A 459 4.68 13.09 8.44
C LEU A 459 3.86 13.91 7.44
N LEU A 460 2.74 14.49 7.88
CA LEU A 460 1.93 15.39 7.04
C LEU A 460 2.74 16.59 6.54
N TRP A 461 3.62 17.15 7.38
CA TRP A 461 4.49 18.26 6.98
C TRP A 461 5.42 17.89 5.81
N PHE A 462 6.02 16.69 5.80
CA PHE A 462 6.87 16.24 4.69
C PHE A 462 6.10 16.17 3.37
N VAL A 463 4.85 15.67 3.41
CA VAL A 463 3.97 15.60 2.23
C VAL A 463 3.59 17.00 1.76
N GLN A 464 3.11 17.86 2.66
CA GLN A 464 2.66 19.22 2.32
C GLN A 464 3.78 20.13 1.80
N ASN A 465 5.02 19.89 2.22
CA ASN A 465 6.19 20.67 1.79
C ASN A 465 6.95 20.02 0.63
N GLY A 466 6.38 19.00 -0.02
CA GLY A 466 6.99 18.35 -1.20
C GLY A 466 8.36 17.75 -0.93
N LYS A 467 8.65 17.35 0.31
CA LYS A 467 9.91 16.68 0.69
C LYS A 467 9.89 15.18 0.41
N VAL A 468 8.70 14.66 0.12
CA VAL A 468 8.43 13.29 -0.34
C VAL A 468 7.35 13.30 -1.42
N ASP A 469 7.23 12.20 -2.16
CA ASP A 469 6.29 12.06 -3.27
C ASP A 469 4.84 11.91 -2.79
N GLY A 470 4.65 11.38 -1.58
CA GLY A 470 3.33 11.09 -1.01
C GLY A 470 3.41 10.22 0.24
N TRP A 471 2.28 9.67 0.66
CA TRP A 471 2.20 8.78 1.82
C TRP A 471 2.76 7.38 1.56
N ASP A 472 2.87 6.97 0.31
CA ASP A 472 3.47 5.71 -0.14
C ASP A 472 4.95 5.86 -0.52
N ASP A 473 5.57 7.02 -0.25
CA ASP A 473 6.98 7.26 -0.55
C ASP A 473 7.87 6.18 0.13
N PRO A 474 8.84 5.58 -0.57
CA PRO A 474 9.73 4.55 -0.01
C PRO A 474 10.53 4.99 1.23
N ARG A 475 10.73 6.30 1.43
CA ARG A 475 11.41 6.87 2.60
C ARG A 475 10.49 6.97 3.82
N PHE A 476 9.17 6.89 3.62
CA PHE A 476 8.20 6.96 4.70
C PHE A 476 8.13 5.66 5.51
N PRO A 477 7.90 5.75 6.83
CA PRO A 477 7.67 4.58 7.67
C PRO A 477 6.23 4.05 7.57
N THR A 478 5.46 4.48 6.57
CA THR A 478 4.11 4.00 6.31
C THR A 478 4.14 2.55 5.83
N VAL A 479 3.04 1.81 6.00
CA VAL A 479 2.94 0.43 5.47
C VAL A 479 3.18 0.41 3.96
N GLN A 480 2.53 1.32 3.22
CA GLN A 480 2.69 1.41 1.77
C GLN A 480 4.13 1.78 1.39
N GLY A 481 4.75 2.75 2.08
CA GLY A 481 6.12 3.17 1.82
C GLY A 481 7.15 2.04 1.99
N ILE A 482 7.12 1.35 3.14
CA ILE A 482 8.08 0.27 3.41
C ILE A 482 7.88 -0.93 2.48
N VAL A 483 6.64 -1.27 2.11
CA VAL A 483 6.35 -2.34 1.16
C VAL A 483 6.76 -1.95 -0.26
N ARG A 484 6.50 -0.70 -0.68
CA ARG A 484 6.97 -0.15 -1.96
C ARG A 484 8.50 -0.10 -2.04
N ARG A 485 9.19 0.11 -0.92
CA ARG A 485 10.66 -0.02 -0.81
C ARG A 485 11.16 -1.47 -0.90
N GLY A 486 10.28 -2.46 -0.85
CA GLY A 486 10.63 -3.88 -0.98
C GLY A 486 10.70 -4.66 0.33
N LEU A 487 10.16 -4.12 1.42
CA LEU A 487 9.97 -4.88 2.65
C LEU A 487 8.86 -5.93 2.47
N LYS A 488 9.18 -7.19 2.77
CA LYS A 488 8.20 -8.28 2.84
C LYS A 488 7.49 -8.26 4.19
N VAL A 489 6.17 -8.45 4.17
CA VAL A 489 5.33 -8.41 5.38
C VAL A 489 5.75 -9.50 6.36
N GLU A 490 6.18 -10.65 5.84
CA GLU A 490 6.74 -11.77 6.61
C GLU A 490 7.96 -11.34 7.43
N ALA A 491 8.82 -10.47 6.88
CA ALA A 491 9.98 -9.93 7.60
C ALA A 491 9.53 -9.04 8.75
N LEU A 492 8.51 -8.20 8.52
CA LEU A 492 7.94 -7.33 9.54
C LEU A 492 7.29 -8.14 10.67
N ILE A 493 6.56 -9.21 10.35
CA ILE A 493 5.99 -10.14 11.33
C ILE A 493 7.10 -10.75 12.19
N GLN A 494 8.12 -11.34 11.56
CA GLN A 494 9.26 -11.94 12.28
C GLN A 494 9.94 -10.91 13.20
N PHE A 495 10.17 -9.70 12.68
CA PHE A 495 10.77 -8.62 13.44
C PHE A 495 9.94 -8.17 14.66
N ILE A 496 8.60 -8.15 14.54
CA ILE A 496 7.70 -7.83 15.66
C ILE A 496 7.70 -8.95 16.71
N LEU A 497 7.63 -10.21 16.28
CA LEU A 497 7.62 -11.36 17.18
C LEU A 497 8.94 -11.54 17.94
N GLU A 498 10.09 -11.25 17.30
CA GLU A 498 11.41 -11.27 17.94
C GLU A 498 11.55 -10.28 19.12
N GLN A 499 10.71 -9.25 19.19
CA GLN A 499 10.76 -8.27 20.29
C GLN A 499 10.20 -8.82 21.61
N GLY A 500 9.45 -9.92 21.56
CA GLY A 500 8.84 -10.54 22.74
C GLY A 500 7.73 -9.69 23.39
N ALA A 501 7.29 -10.12 24.58
CA ALA A 501 6.29 -9.43 25.40
C ALA A 501 6.82 -8.18 26.12
N SER A 502 8.00 -7.68 25.74
CA SER A 502 8.63 -6.57 26.46
C SER A 502 7.75 -5.32 26.41
N LYS A 503 7.46 -4.76 27.59
CA LYS A 503 6.75 -3.48 27.75
C LYS A 503 7.67 -2.27 27.61
N ASN A 504 8.99 -2.49 27.58
CA ASN A 504 9.99 -1.42 27.51
C ASN A 504 9.98 -0.75 26.14
N LEU A 505 10.02 0.59 26.15
CA LEU A 505 10.20 1.40 24.95
C LEU A 505 11.63 1.26 24.45
N ASN A 506 11.80 0.47 23.39
CA ASN A 506 13.09 0.26 22.75
C ASN A 506 13.11 0.97 21.39
N LEU A 507 14.21 1.69 21.13
CA LEU A 507 14.48 2.29 19.83
C LEU A 507 15.17 1.24 18.95
N MET A 508 14.52 0.85 17.86
CA MET A 508 14.97 -0.25 17.01
C MET A 508 15.76 0.23 15.80
N GLU A 509 16.73 -0.57 15.38
CA GLU A 509 17.59 -0.31 14.22
C GLU A 509 16.99 -0.90 12.93
N TRP A 510 16.96 -0.10 11.84
CA TRP A 510 16.46 -0.55 10.53
C TRP A 510 17.27 -1.72 9.95
N ASP A 511 18.57 -1.74 10.19
CA ASP A 511 19.49 -2.76 9.70
C ASP A 511 19.04 -4.18 10.10
N LYS A 512 18.48 -4.33 11.31
CA LYS A 512 17.95 -5.61 11.78
C LYS A 512 16.75 -6.06 10.96
N LEU A 513 15.80 -5.16 10.72
CA LEU A 513 14.61 -5.46 9.90
C LEU A 513 15.00 -5.80 8.45
N TRP A 514 15.93 -5.04 7.86
CA TRP A 514 16.42 -5.30 6.50
C TRP A 514 17.24 -6.59 6.40
N THR A 515 17.99 -6.96 7.44
CA THR A 515 18.68 -8.26 7.51
C THR A 515 17.68 -9.41 7.50
N ILE A 516 16.57 -9.30 8.24
CA ILE A 516 15.50 -10.31 8.23
C ILE A 516 14.88 -10.35 6.83
N ASN A 517 14.57 -9.20 6.23
CA ASN A 517 14.02 -9.12 4.87
C ASN A 517 14.92 -9.80 3.84
N LYS A 518 16.23 -9.54 3.89
CA LYS A 518 17.23 -10.18 3.03
C LYS A 518 17.19 -11.70 3.12
N LYS A 519 17.09 -12.26 4.33
CA LYS A 519 17.01 -13.73 4.53
C LYS A 519 15.78 -14.35 3.86
N ILE A 520 14.72 -13.57 3.67
CA ILE A 520 13.49 -14.01 2.99
C ILE A 520 13.62 -13.88 1.47
N ILE A 521 14.10 -12.73 0.98
CA ILE A 521 14.14 -12.47 -0.47
C ILE A 521 15.32 -13.14 -1.16
N ASP A 522 16.49 -13.26 -0.49
CA ASP A 522 17.70 -13.76 -1.12
C ASP A 522 17.51 -15.16 -1.70
N PRO A 523 17.02 -16.18 -0.99
CA PRO A 523 16.98 -17.55 -1.51
C PRO A 523 16.09 -17.77 -2.74
N VAL A 524 15.15 -16.86 -3.04
CA VAL A 524 14.11 -17.04 -4.07
C VAL A 524 14.19 -16.03 -5.22
N CYS A 525 15.02 -15.00 -5.08
CA CYS A 525 15.00 -13.85 -5.96
C CYS A 525 15.71 -14.13 -7.32
N PRO A 526 15.21 -13.67 -8.48
CA PRO A 526 15.90 -13.81 -9.77
C PRO A 526 17.17 -12.95 -9.87
N ARG A 527 18.18 -13.41 -10.61
CA ARG A 527 19.51 -12.76 -10.73
C ARG A 527 19.65 -12.18 -12.12
N HIS A 528 19.95 -10.91 -12.14
CA HIS A 528 20.12 -10.12 -13.33
C HIS A 528 21.43 -9.36 -13.29
N THR A 529 21.86 -8.89 -14.45
CA THR A 529 23.11 -8.14 -14.57
C THR A 529 22.81 -6.73 -15.05
N ALA A 530 23.51 -5.76 -14.47
CA ALA A 530 23.48 -4.38 -14.91
C ALA A 530 24.87 -3.75 -14.82
N VAL A 531 25.17 -2.79 -15.69
CA VAL A 531 26.38 -1.96 -15.66
C VAL A 531 25.98 -0.49 -15.55
N ILE A 532 26.72 0.30 -14.78
CA ILE A 532 26.46 1.76 -14.71
C ILE A 532 26.73 2.38 -16.09
N GLU A 533 25.80 3.17 -16.61
CA GLU A 533 25.80 3.59 -18.01
C GLU A 533 27.04 4.41 -18.38
N GLU A 534 27.39 5.39 -17.54
CA GLU A 534 28.53 6.28 -17.71
C GLU A 534 29.87 5.64 -17.34
N ARG A 535 29.83 4.56 -16.55
CA ARG A 535 31.02 3.85 -16.05
C ARG A 535 31.10 2.42 -16.61
N ARG A 536 30.63 2.21 -17.83
CA ARG A 536 30.77 0.93 -18.53
C ARG A 536 32.11 0.86 -19.25
N VAL A 537 32.77 -0.29 -19.19
CA VAL A 537 34.05 -0.54 -19.86
C VAL A 537 33.84 -1.61 -20.91
N LEU A 538 34.27 -1.31 -22.14
CA LEU A 538 34.18 -2.26 -23.25
C LEU A 538 35.29 -3.31 -23.12
N VAL A 539 34.93 -4.57 -23.26
CA VAL A 539 35.89 -5.69 -23.35
C VAL A 539 35.73 -6.38 -24.69
N THR A 540 36.85 -6.56 -25.40
CA THR A 540 36.90 -7.31 -26.66
C THR A 540 37.58 -8.65 -26.44
N LEU A 541 36.83 -9.74 -26.62
CA LEU A 541 37.32 -11.11 -26.54
C LEU A 541 37.83 -11.54 -27.92
N THR A 542 39.14 -11.53 -28.14
CA THR A 542 39.73 -11.68 -29.50
C THR A 542 39.40 -13.02 -30.18
N ASN A 543 39.30 -14.10 -29.40
CA ASN A 543 38.82 -15.44 -29.81
C ASN A 543 37.35 -15.70 -29.39
N GLY A 544 36.58 -14.65 -29.10
CA GLY A 544 35.14 -14.74 -28.88
C GLY A 544 34.38 -15.15 -30.16
N PRO A 545 33.07 -15.45 -30.05
CA PRO A 545 32.28 -15.91 -31.18
C PRO A 545 32.20 -14.86 -32.30
N ASP A 546 32.37 -15.30 -33.55
CA ASP A 546 32.28 -14.42 -34.72
C ASP A 546 30.85 -13.88 -34.92
N GLU A 547 29.85 -14.75 -34.73
CA GLU A 547 28.43 -14.38 -34.76
C GLU A 547 27.81 -14.49 -33.36
N PRO A 548 26.97 -13.52 -32.93
CA PRO A 548 26.24 -13.61 -31.68
C PRO A 548 25.38 -14.88 -31.59
N PHE A 549 25.35 -15.51 -30.42
CA PHE A 549 24.46 -16.64 -30.16
C PHE A 549 23.78 -16.53 -28.80
N VAL A 550 22.68 -17.25 -28.61
CA VAL A 550 21.87 -17.19 -27.37
C VAL A 550 21.92 -18.53 -26.65
N ARG A 551 22.07 -18.50 -25.32
CA ARG A 551 21.84 -19.67 -24.45
C ARG A 551 20.79 -19.36 -23.41
N ILE A 552 20.01 -20.38 -23.08
CA ILE A 552 19.10 -20.35 -21.94
C ILE A 552 19.89 -20.75 -20.70
N ILE A 553 19.85 -19.89 -19.67
CA ILE A 553 20.51 -20.14 -18.38
C ILE A 553 19.53 -19.86 -17.22
N PRO A 554 19.69 -20.53 -16.07
CA PRO A 554 18.84 -20.27 -14.92
C PRO A 554 18.96 -18.83 -14.42
N ARG A 555 17.83 -18.21 -14.03
CA ARG A 555 17.85 -16.91 -13.32
C ARG A 555 18.34 -17.06 -11.88
N HIS A 556 18.28 -18.25 -11.30
CA HIS A 556 18.88 -18.53 -10.00
C HIS A 556 19.39 -19.97 -9.94
N LYS A 557 20.70 -20.14 -9.73
CA LYS A 557 21.38 -21.45 -9.71
C LYS A 557 20.89 -22.47 -8.68
N LYS A 558 20.20 -22.02 -7.62
CA LYS A 558 19.76 -22.86 -6.50
C LYS A 558 18.24 -22.87 -6.33
N TYR A 559 17.52 -22.08 -7.12
CA TYR A 559 16.08 -21.93 -7.01
C TYR A 559 15.46 -21.95 -8.41
N GLU A 560 14.99 -23.14 -8.79
CA GLU A 560 14.38 -23.39 -10.10
C GLU A 560 13.14 -22.53 -10.33
N GLY A 561 12.40 -22.19 -9.27
CA GLY A 561 11.21 -21.33 -9.33
C GLY A 561 11.47 -19.90 -9.84
N ALA A 562 12.73 -19.44 -9.88
CA ALA A 562 13.09 -18.17 -10.53
C ALA A 562 12.99 -18.25 -12.06
N GLY A 563 12.90 -19.45 -12.64
CA GLY A 563 12.86 -19.67 -14.07
C GLY A 563 14.20 -19.43 -14.77
N GLU A 564 14.14 -19.23 -16.09
CA GLU A 564 15.30 -19.13 -16.96
C GLU A 564 15.35 -17.78 -17.71
N LYS A 565 16.52 -17.42 -18.21
CA LYS A 565 16.77 -16.23 -19.00
C LYS A 565 17.56 -16.57 -20.26
N ALA A 566 17.27 -15.86 -21.34
CA ALA A 566 18.02 -15.93 -22.58
C ALA A 566 19.18 -14.93 -22.49
N THR A 567 20.41 -15.42 -22.57
CA THR A 567 21.62 -14.60 -22.54
C THR A 567 22.30 -14.65 -23.89
N THR A 568 22.55 -13.49 -24.48
CA THR A 568 23.30 -13.35 -25.73
C THR A 568 24.79 -13.30 -25.44
N PHE A 569 25.57 -14.04 -26.21
CA PHE A 569 27.02 -14.14 -26.11
C PHE A 569 27.64 -13.51 -27.35
N THR A 570 28.56 -12.55 -27.15
CA THR A 570 29.12 -11.70 -28.20
C THR A 570 30.61 -11.48 -28.00
N LYS A 571 31.36 -11.27 -29.09
CA LYS A 571 32.79 -10.92 -29.02
C LYS A 571 33.08 -9.68 -28.16
N ARG A 572 32.14 -8.74 -28.14
CA ARG A 572 32.20 -7.47 -27.40
C ARG A 572 31.23 -7.49 -26.24
N ILE A 573 31.70 -7.20 -25.04
CA ILE A 573 30.89 -7.16 -23.82
C ILE A 573 31.16 -5.89 -23.02
N TRP A 574 30.22 -5.52 -22.17
CA TRP A 574 30.34 -4.46 -21.19
C TRP A 574 30.60 -5.04 -19.81
N LEU A 575 31.59 -4.49 -19.13
CA LEU A 575 31.80 -4.65 -17.69
C LEU A 575 31.48 -3.35 -16.96
N ASP A 576 31.18 -3.46 -15.68
CA ASP A 576 31.20 -2.31 -14.80
C ASP A 576 32.66 -1.85 -14.58
N HIS A 577 32.90 -0.54 -14.49
CA HIS A 577 34.23 0.01 -14.28
C HIS A 577 34.89 -0.55 -13.01
N ASP A 578 34.17 -0.73 -11.92
CA ASP A 578 34.78 -1.20 -10.66
C ASP A 578 35.24 -2.68 -10.77
N ASP A 579 34.55 -3.47 -11.61
CA ASP A 579 34.94 -4.83 -11.98
C ASP A 579 36.15 -4.81 -12.92
N ALA A 580 36.15 -3.95 -13.93
CA ALA A 580 37.24 -3.78 -14.88
C ALA A 580 38.54 -3.30 -14.20
N LYS A 581 38.43 -2.35 -13.27
CA LYS A 581 39.55 -1.81 -12.47
C LYS A 581 40.20 -2.85 -11.57
N SER A 582 39.45 -3.88 -11.17
CA SER A 582 39.95 -4.93 -10.28
C SER A 582 40.78 -5.98 -11.02
N ALA A 583 40.69 -6.05 -12.35
CA ALA A 583 41.43 -7.00 -13.17
C ALA A 583 42.87 -6.53 -13.44
N SER A 584 43.78 -7.50 -13.56
CA SER A 584 45.18 -7.27 -13.93
C SER A 584 45.53 -7.89 -15.28
N GLU A 585 46.56 -7.37 -15.95
CA GLU A 585 47.09 -7.99 -17.17
C GLU A 585 47.61 -9.40 -16.88
N ASP A 586 47.35 -10.31 -17.82
CA ASP A 586 47.57 -11.76 -17.75
C ASP A 586 46.85 -12.49 -16.60
N GLU A 587 45.90 -11.83 -15.93
CA GLU A 587 45.06 -12.47 -14.92
C GLU A 587 43.92 -13.28 -15.58
N GLU A 588 43.72 -14.50 -15.06
CA GLU A 588 42.57 -15.32 -15.40
C GLU A 588 41.37 -14.96 -14.51
N VAL A 589 40.27 -14.55 -15.15
CA VAL A 589 39.02 -14.13 -14.50
C VAL A 589 37.87 -15.03 -14.94
N THR A 590 36.87 -15.22 -14.07
CA THR A 590 35.60 -15.86 -14.48
C THR A 590 34.63 -14.80 -15.01
N LEU A 591 34.16 -14.96 -16.24
CA LEU A 591 32.95 -14.32 -16.74
C LEU A 591 31.75 -15.17 -16.32
N MET A 592 30.93 -14.64 -15.41
CA MET A 592 29.84 -15.40 -14.79
C MET A 592 28.89 -15.99 -15.85
N ASP A 593 28.58 -17.28 -15.71
CA ASP A 593 27.74 -18.07 -16.62
C ASP A 593 28.24 -18.23 -18.07
N TRP A 594 29.48 -17.79 -18.35
CA TRP A 594 30.18 -18.05 -19.60
C TRP A 594 31.35 -19.04 -19.41
N GLY A 595 32.31 -18.71 -18.55
CA GLY A 595 33.57 -19.45 -18.39
C GLY A 595 34.71 -18.53 -18.01
N ASN A 596 35.96 -19.01 -18.09
CA ASN A 596 37.13 -18.19 -17.80
C ASN A 596 37.58 -17.38 -19.04
N ALA A 597 38.24 -16.26 -18.78
CA ALA A 597 38.93 -15.45 -19.76
C ALA A 597 40.24 -14.93 -19.16
N ILE A 598 41.25 -14.72 -20.01
CA ILE A 598 42.53 -14.12 -19.64
C ILE A 598 42.53 -12.69 -20.16
N VAL A 599 42.73 -11.72 -19.26
CA VAL A 599 42.89 -10.31 -19.63
C VAL A 599 44.28 -10.13 -20.23
N LYS A 600 44.38 -9.58 -21.43
CA LYS A 600 45.66 -9.43 -22.15
C LYS A 600 46.17 -8.00 -22.20
N GLU A 601 45.26 -7.04 -22.22
CA GLU A 601 45.63 -5.63 -22.30
C GLU A 601 44.57 -4.80 -21.57
N ILE A 602 45.03 -3.78 -20.82
CA ILE A 602 44.17 -2.83 -20.13
C ILE A 602 44.53 -1.40 -20.57
N SER A 603 43.65 -0.77 -21.34
CA SER A 603 43.81 0.61 -21.75
C SER A 603 43.29 1.56 -20.67
N LYS A 604 44.04 2.64 -20.40
CA LYS A 604 43.69 3.67 -19.43
C LYS A 604 43.73 5.07 -20.04
N ASP A 605 42.91 5.97 -19.52
CA ASP A 605 42.97 7.40 -19.86
C ASP A 605 44.09 8.14 -19.10
N GLN A 606 44.17 9.47 -19.31
CA GLN A 606 45.16 10.34 -18.68
C GLN A 606 45.00 10.45 -17.15
N ASP A 607 43.79 10.20 -16.64
CA ASP A 607 43.46 10.20 -15.21
C ASP A 607 43.63 8.82 -14.55
N GLY A 608 44.04 7.81 -15.34
CA GLY A 608 44.27 6.44 -14.90
C GLY A 608 43.01 5.58 -14.80
N ASN A 609 41.87 6.03 -15.34
CA ASN A 609 40.64 5.24 -15.40
C ASN A 609 40.71 4.23 -16.53
N VAL A 610 40.14 3.04 -16.31
CA VAL A 610 40.14 1.97 -17.30
C VAL A 610 39.08 2.27 -18.37
N THR A 611 39.48 2.34 -19.63
CA THR A 611 38.59 2.69 -20.76
C THR A 611 38.21 1.48 -21.61
N GLN A 612 39.12 0.52 -21.76
CA GLN A 612 38.91 -0.69 -22.56
C GLN A 612 39.78 -1.84 -22.06
N LEU A 613 39.29 -3.07 -22.20
CA LEU A 613 40.10 -4.28 -22.04
C LEU A 613 40.09 -5.12 -23.32
N THR A 614 41.19 -5.81 -23.55
CA THR A 614 41.28 -6.89 -24.54
C THR A 614 41.59 -8.19 -23.81
N GLY A 615 40.92 -9.28 -24.19
CA GLY A 615 41.11 -10.58 -23.57
C GLY A 615 40.93 -11.75 -24.52
N VAL A 616 41.17 -12.95 -24.00
CA VAL A 616 40.93 -14.23 -24.68
C VAL A 616 40.08 -15.14 -23.78
N LEU A 617 39.05 -15.76 -24.33
CA LEU A 617 38.32 -16.85 -23.67
C LEU A 617 39.25 -18.05 -23.45
N HIS A 618 39.17 -18.64 -22.26
CA HIS A 618 39.90 -19.83 -21.84
C HIS A 618 38.90 -20.82 -21.21
N LEU A 619 38.06 -21.43 -22.04
CA LEU A 619 36.89 -22.20 -21.57
C LEU A 619 37.25 -23.55 -20.96
N GLU A 620 38.44 -24.07 -21.28
CA GLU A 620 39.09 -25.22 -20.66
C GLU A 620 39.60 -24.92 -19.23
N GLY A 621 39.64 -23.65 -18.83
CA GLY A 621 39.96 -23.21 -17.47
C GLY A 621 38.90 -23.61 -16.43
N SER A 622 39.25 -23.44 -15.15
CA SER A 622 38.37 -23.78 -14.03
C SER A 622 37.86 -22.55 -13.30
N VAL A 623 36.54 -22.36 -13.23
CA VAL A 623 35.91 -21.28 -12.46
C VAL A 623 36.16 -21.38 -10.93
N LYS A 624 36.75 -22.49 -10.47
CA LYS A 624 37.13 -22.71 -9.07
C LYS A 624 38.52 -22.14 -8.74
N THR A 625 39.39 -21.94 -9.73
CA THR A 625 40.77 -21.49 -9.53
C THR A 625 40.92 -19.97 -9.59
N THR A 626 40.02 -19.28 -10.30
CA THR A 626 40.03 -17.82 -10.44
C THR A 626 39.51 -17.12 -9.19
N LYS A 627 40.17 -16.03 -8.79
CA LYS A 627 39.73 -15.18 -7.66
C LYS A 627 38.62 -14.20 -8.07
N LEU A 628 38.76 -13.58 -9.23
CA LEU A 628 37.81 -12.58 -9.73
C LEU A 628 36.68 -13.24 -10.52
N LYS A 629 35.44 -12.88 -10.17
CA LYS A 629 34.22 -13.30 -10.86
C LYS A 629 33.44 -12.05 -11.25
N LEU A 630 33.36 -11.83 -12.56
CA LEU A 630 32.88 -10.59 -13.15
C LEU A 630 31.52 -10.82 -13.80
N THR A 631 30.62 -9.86 -13.61
CA THR A 631 29.34 -9.80 -14.30
C THR A 631 29.49 -8.99 -15.58
N TRP A 632 28.82 -9.40 -16.66
CA TRP A 632 28.97 -8.79 -17.96
C TRP A 632 27.63 -8.68 -18.70
N LEU A 633 27.53 -7.72 -19.62
CA LEU A 633 26.43 -7.60 -20.56
C LEU A 633 26.96 -7.70 -21.99
N PRO A 634 26.21 -8.31 -22.93
CA PRO A 634 26.59 -8.29 -24.33
C PRO A 634 26.46 -6.88 -24.91
N GLU A 635 27.39 -6.48 -25.77
CA GLU A 635 27.27 -5.22 -26.51
C GLU A 635 26.24 -5.39 -27.63
N THR A 636 25.01 -4.96 -27.35
CA THR A 636 23.85 -5.11 -28.25
C THR A 636 22.89 -3.94 -28.09
N SER A 637 22.00 -3.76 -29.07
CA SER A 637 20.90 -2.77 -29.00
C SER A 637 19.72 -3.21 -28.14
N GLU A 638 19.72 -4.45 -27.63
CA GLU A 638 18.61 -5.03 -26.87
C GLU A 638 18.67 -4.74 -25.36
N LEU A 639 19.77 -4.16 -24.88
CA LEU A 639 19.93 -3.74 -23.49
C LEU A 639 18.80 -2.80 -23.05
N VAL A 640 18.52 -2.80 -21.76
CA VAL A 640 17.40 -2.04 -21.17
C VAL A 640 17.95 -0.90 -20.35
N ASN A 641 17.46 0.32 -20.59
CA ASN A 641 17.79 1.47 -19.75
C ASN A 641 17.13 1.32 -18.38
N LEU A 642 17.91 1.54 -17.34
CA LEU A 642 17.50 1.48 -15.94
C LEU A 642 17.81 2.81 -15.24
N THR A 643 16.93 3.19 -14.32
CA THR A 643 17.20 4.17 -13.28
C THR A 643 17.24 3.43 -11.95
N LEU A 644 18.44 3.26 -11.40
CA LEU A 644 18.63 2.67 -10.08
C LEU A 644 18.45 3.77 -9.02
N VAL A 645 17.52 3.58 -8.09
CA VAL A 645 17.18 4.60 -7.08
C VAL A 645 17.57 4.11 -5.70
N GLY A 646 18.49 4.83 -5.06
CA GLY A 646 18.85 4.67 -3.65
C GLY A 646 18.08 5.66 -2.76
N PHE A 647 17.85 5.28 -1.51
CA PHE A 647 17.18 6.13 -0.52
C PHE A 647 17.94 6.19 0.80
N ASP A 648 18.03 7.37 1.37
CA ASP A 648 18.54 7.63 2.73
C ASP A 648 17.41 8.04 3.69
N TYR A 649 17.72 8.16 4.97
CA TYR A 649 16.81 8.61 6.01
C TYR A 649 16.39 10.07 5.81
N LEU A 650 15.13 10.37 6.17
CA LEU A 650 14.59 11.75 6.08
C LEU A 650 15.19 12.71 7.11
N ILE A 651 15.78 12.18 8.17
CA ILE A 651 16.47 12.95 9.22
C ILE A 651 17.85 12.36 9.47
N THR A 652 18.77 13.22 9.90
CA THR A 652 20.18 12.86 10.14
C THR A 652 20.45 12.37 11.57
N LYS A 653 19.51 12.55 12.51
CA LYS A 653 19.62 12.11 13.90
C LYS A 653 18.86 10.81 14.18
N LYS A 654 19.46 9.93 14.99
CA LYS A 654 18.85 8.65 15.42
C LYS A 654 17.52 8.84 16.14
N LYS A 655 17.43 9.86 16.99
CA LYS A 655 16.26 10.19 17.79
C LYS A 655 16.24 11.71 17.96
N LEU A 656 15.04 12.28 17.96
CA LEU A 656 14.85 13.67 18.38
C LEU A 656 14.72 13.74 19.90
N GLU A 657 15.41 14.68 20.51
CA GLU A 657 15.24 14.98 21.93
C GLU A 657 14.08 15.96 22.15
N GLU A 658 13.62 16.03 23.39
CA GLU A 658 12.50 16.89 23.77
C GLU A 658 12.89 18.38 23.59
N GLY A 659 12.03 19.14 22.91
CA GLY A 659 12.29 20.54 22.57
C GLY A 659 13.04 20.78 21.26
N GLU A 660 13.58 19.75 20.60
CA GLU A 660 14.22 19.91 19.28
C GLU A 660 13.20 20.05 18.16
N ASP A 661 13.45 20.97 17.22
CA ASP A 661 12.73 21.01 15.95
C ASP A 661 13.30 19.96 14.99
N PHE A 662 12.41 19.19 14.37
CA PHE A 662 12.81 18.18 13.41
C PHE A 662 13.28 18.79 12.09
N ILE A 663 12.92 20.04 11.82
CA ILE A 663 13.33 20.79 10.62
C ILE A 663 14.85 21.00 10.62
N ASP A 664 15.47 21.18 11.79
CA ASP A 664 16.92 21.43 11.92
C ASP A 664 17.78 20.22 11.59
N VAL A 665 17.18 19.02 11.56
CA VAL A 665 17.88 17.75 11.33
C VAL A 665 17.41 17.03 10.07
N LEU A 666 16.75 17.75 9.17
CA LEU A 666 16.36 17.20 7.88
C LEU A 666 17.60 16.78 7.09
N ASN A 667 17.51 15.63 6.43
CA ASN A 667 18.54 15.21 5.50
C ASN A 667 18.35 15.93 4.15
N PRO A 668 19.33 16.71 3.67
CA PRO A 668 19.20 17.44 2.40
C PRO A 668 19.21 16.53 1.17
N CYS A 669 19.76 15.32 1.26
CA CYS A 669 19.87 14.39 0.15
C CYS A 669 19.41 12.99 0.58
N THR A 670 18.21 12.61 0.14
CA THR A 670 17.54 11.38 0.59
C THR A 670 17.20 10.42 -0.53
N ARG A 671 17.50 10.80 -1.77
CA ARG A 671 17.17 10.05 -2.98
C ARG A 671 18.31 10.24 -3.98
N PHE A 672 18.84 9.14 -4.47
CA PHE A 672 19.96 9.11 -5.41
C PHE A 672 19.51 8.31 -6.63
N GLU A 673 19.78 8.82 -7.82
CA GLU A 673 19.48 8.11 -9.06
C GLU A 673 20.77 7.82 -9.81
N THR A 674 20.89 6.64 -10.38
CA THR A 674 22.03 6.25 -11.19
C THR A 674 21.53 5.56 -12.45
N ALA A 675 21.92 6.10 -13.60
CA ALA A 675 21.62 5.50 -14.89
C ALA A 675 22.44 4.22 -15.10
N ALA A 676 21.78 3.16 -15.55
CA ALA A 676 22.41 1.86 -15.80
C ALA A 676 21.80 1.18 -17.02
N LEU A 677 22.53 0.23 -17.58
CA LEU A 677 22.06 -0.69 -18.61
C LEU A 677 21.86 -2.06 -17.97
N GLY A 678 20.71 -2.67 -18.20
CA GLY A 678 20.34 -4.01 -17.73
C GLY A 678 20.23 -5.02 -18.87
N ASP A 679 20.28 -6.30 -18.52
CA ASP A 679 20.06 -7.38 -19.48
C ASP A 679 18.64 -7.35 -20.11
N SER A 680 18.51 -7.84 -21.34
CA SER A 680 17.28 -7.76 -22.13
C SER A 680 16.08 -8.47 -21.50
N ASN A 681 16.31 -9.45 -20.61
CA ASN A 681 15.24 -10.20 -19.94
C ASN A 681 14.46 -9.32 -18.95
N MET A 682 15.05 -8.20 -18.51
CA MET A 682 14.38 -7.24 -17.63
C MET A 682 13.15 -6.58 -18.26
N ARG A 683 12.97 -6.65 -19.59
CA ARG A 683 11.75 -6.18 -20.28
C ARG A 683 10.47 -6.85 -19.77
N ASN A 684 10.61 -8.04 -19.17
CA ASN A 684 9.49 -8.81 -18.64
C ASN A 684 9.23 -8.57 -17.15
N LEU A 685 10.02 -7.70 -16.48
CA LEU A 685 9.81 -7.38 -15.07
C LEU A 685 8.46 -6.70 -14.86
N LYS A 686 7.76 -7.12 -13.81
CA LYS A 686 6.51 -6.50 -13.38
C LYS A 686 6.74 -5.59 -12.19
N ARG A 687 5.85 -4.60 -12.03
CA ARG A 687 5.84 -3.75 -10.84
C ARG A 687 5.74 -4.60 -9.57
N GLY A 688 6.58 -4.33 -8.59
CA GLY A 688 6.65 -5.05 -7.32
C GLY A 688 7.52 -6.31 -7.35
N GLU A 689 8.02 -6.74 -8.51
CA GLU A 689 8.95 -7.88 -8.58
C GLU A 689 10.30 -7.49 -7.97
N VAL A 690 10.81 -8.38 -7.11
CA VAL A 690 12.10 -8.25 -6.45
C VAL A 690 13.13 -9.01 -7.26
N LEU A 691 14.27 -8.37 -7.55
CA LEU A 691 15.40 -8.96 -8.25
C LEU A 691 16.72 -8.63 -7.52
N GLN A 692 17.76 -9.40 -7.85
CA GLN A 692 19.13 -9.11 -7.45
C GLN A 692 19.89 -8.69 -8.69
N LEU A 693 20.44 -7.49 -8.66
CA LEU A 693 21.50 -7.11 -9.58
C LEU A 693 22.80 -7.66 -9.01
N GLU A 694 23.37 -8.66 -9.67
CA GLU A 694 24.57 -9.33 -9.18
C GLU A 694 25.68 -8.31 -8.94
N ARG A 695 26.35 -8.43 -7.78
CA ARG A 695 27.38 -7.50 -7.27
C ARG A 695 26.90 -6.07 -6.96
N LYS A 696 25.65 -5.70 -7.22
CA LYS A 696 25.08 -4.36 -6.91
C LYS A 696 24.10 -4.37 -5.74
N GLY A 697 23.33 -5.45 -5.56
CA GLY A 697 22.40 -5.60 -4.44
C GLY A 697 21.00 -6.03 -4.86
N TYR A 698 20.03 -5.82 -3.97
CA TYR A 698 18.63 -6.19 -4.19
C TYR A 698 17.82 -4.97 -4.57
N PHE A 699 16.85 -5.17 -5.47
CA PHE A 699 16.01 -4.12 -6.01
C PHE A 699 14.57 -4.59 -6.14
N ILE A 700 13.62 -3.67 -6.06
CA ILE A 700 12.22 -3.88 -6.42
C ILE A 700 11.88 -3.00 -7.64
N CYS A 701 11.17 -3.56 -8.60
CA CYS A 701 10.73 -2.83 -9.78
C CYS A 701 9.57 -1.90 -9.43
N ASP A 702 9.79 -0.58 -9.39
CA ASP A 702 8.71 0.41 -9.17
C ASP A 702 8.02 0.79 -10.47
N VAL A 703 8.78 0.98 -11.55
CA VAL A 703 8.26 1.27 -12.89
C VAL A 703 8.79 0.23 -13.88
N PRO A 704 7.93 -0.65 -14.42
CA PRO A 704 8.36 -1.70 -15.34
C PRO A 704 8.67 -1.15 -16.74
N PHE A 705 9.20 -2.02 -17.60
CA PHE A 705 9.48 -1.66 -18.99
C PHE A 705 8.18 -1.30 -19.73
N THR A 706 8.19 -0.15 -20.39
CA THR A 706 7.08 0.29 -21.24
C THR A 706 7.50 0.47 -22.69
N ARG A 707 8.61 1.19 -22.90
CA ARG A 707 9.24 1.42 -24.22
C ARG A 707 10.71 1.79 -24.04
N PRO A 708 11.57 1.62 -25.07
CA PRO A 708 13.01 1.89 -24.97
C PRO A 708 13.37 3.30 -24.48
N SER A 709 12.53 4.30 -24.79
CA SER A 709 12.76 5.69 -24.40
C SER A 709 12.46 6.00 -22.92
N LYS A 710 11.87 5.05 -22.18
CA LYS A 710 11.56 5.22 -20.74
C LYS A 710 12.31 4.13 -19.97
N PRO A 711 13.19 4.50 -19.03
CA PRO A 711 13.94 3.52 -18.25
C PRO A 711 13.01 2.75 -17.30
N ILE A 712 13.38 1.51 -16.99
CA ILE A 712 12.82 0.80 -15.82
C ILE A 712 13.34 1.51 -14.56
N VAL A 713 12.47 1.76 -13.59
CA VAL A 713 12.87 2.34 -12.30
C VAL A 713 12.95 1.22 -11.25
N LEU A 714 14.14 1.03 -10.69
CA LEU A 714 14.43 0.02 -9.69
C LEU A 714 14.79 0.68 -8.36
N PHE A 715 14.03 0.40 -7.31
CA PHE A 715 14.30 0.90 -5.96
C PHE A 715 15.20 -0.07 -5.21
N ALA A 716 16.30 0.45 -4.65
CA ALA A 716 17.24 -0.34 -3.87
C ALA A 716 16.59 -0.81 -2.56
N ILE A 717 16.65 -2.11 -2.32
CA ILE A 717 16.22 -2.75 -1.08
C ILE A 717 17.45 -2.88 -0.18
N PRO A 718 17.45 -2.28 1.02
CA PRO A 718 18.59 -2.40 1.93
C PRO A 718 18.80 -3.86 2.36
N ASP A 719 20.07 -4.23 2.59
CA ASP A 719 20.48 -5.60 2.85
C ASP A 719 20.96 -5.82 4.31
N GLY A 720 20.80 -4.79 5.16
CA GLY A 720 21.16 -4.79 6.57
C GLY A 720 22.62 -4.44 6.88
N ARG A 721 23.45 -4.17 5.87
CA ARG A 721 24.78 -3.58 6.07
C ARG A 721 24.65 -2.06 5.99
N GLN A 722 25.34 -1.34 6.89
CA GLN A 722 25.50 0.10 6.73
C GLN A 722 26.17 0.36 5.39
N GLN A 723 25.42 0.87 4.43
CA GLN A 723 26.02 1.48 3.26
C GLN A 723 26.71 2.74 3.76
N ALA A 724 28.04 2.80 3.65
CA ALA A 724 28.71 4.09 3.66
C ALA A 724 28.02 4.90 2.56
N VAL A 725 27.34 5.97 2.95
CA VAL A 725 26.72 6.90 2.00
C VAL A 725 27.84 7.39 1.10
N SER A 726 27.97 6.78 -0.07
CA SER A 726 28.90 7.25 -1.10
C SER A 726 28.37 8.60 -1.51
N LYS A 727 29.10 9.64 -1.13
CA LYS A 727 28.91 10.99 -1.63
C LYS A 727 29.17 11.04 -3.13
#